data_AF-A0A9R1PQ78-F1
#
_entry.id   AF-A0A9R1PQ78-F1
#
_cell.length_a   1.000
_cell.length_b   1.000
_cell.length_c   1.000
_cell.angle_alpha   90.00
_cell.angle_beta   90.00
_cell.angle_gamma   90.00
#
_symmetry.space_group_name_H-M   'P 1'
#
loop_
_entity.id
_entity.type
_entity.pdbx_description
1 polymer ?
#
loop_
_entity_poly.entity_id
_entity_poly.type
_entity_poly.pdbx_seq_one_letter_code
_entity_poly.pdbx_strand_id
1 'polypeptide(L)'
;MATTPALHDALLDFTSRENWDKFFALRGDGDSFEWYAEWPQIKAPLLSMLLGEEGTEILVPGCGSSSLSEQLYDLGFRRITNVDFSRVIVADMLRRHARVRPQMRWRVMDMTNMQFPDGSFDFILDKGGLDALMEPEVGTKLGMKYLDEAKRVLKSGGKFACFTLAESHVLDLLLSEFRFGWDMTIQAIASEPSSKSAFQTFMVVMVKGKMGVVRTIKSLVDQSAEYCNMQQANAVIHALQNENKIRESHNSGVDILFSLRDLQLGAIGDLKVIVPGRRRQLILGEQGSSLYCYKAVLMDAKNQNETFVYHCGVFIVPKARAQEWLFASEEGQWLVVESAKAARLIMVFLDSRHASADIDVVKKDLSPLVMDLEPEYPEETDPMPFMMASDGVKQRDILQEVTSEITGPMVVEDVLYENVDGDQSCMSEKMFRRLIFKRSSGLVQSEALLIRESPSDETDSKTENSSASSKKKSQKKGLTGSKDSLRVDHSYLGSSYHSSIICGLSLVASALSAAASSGERVSTTIVGLGAGSLPMFLRGCLPHLNIEVVELDPMMEEVAAKYFGFSMDEQLKVHLGDGIKFIEENAHSEPNGKDSDAVRILIVDVDSSDLSSGLSCPPANFVEDAFLMSAKRFLSAGGLLIINLVARSSAVKEMVISRLKAVFENLYSLQLEEDVNEVLFASPSKRYLEIDHLDEAATKLKAMLKFPVDVESDMKNLQRLQ
;
A
#
# COMPACT_ATOMS: atom_id res chain seq x y z
N MET A 1 13.92 -16.79 -55.50
CA MET A 1 13.37 -16.63 -56.87
C MET A 1 13.50 -15.16 -57.26
N ALA A 2 13.84 -14.86 -58.52
CA ALA A 2 14.07 -13.50 -58.99
C ALA A 2 12.74 -12.73 -59.10
N THR A 3 12.46 -11.87 -58.13
CA THR A 3 11.41 -10.84 -58.20
C THR A 3 11.88 -9.71 -59.11
N THR A 4 11.01 -9.21 -59.99
CA THR A 4 11.31 -8.01 -60.80
C THR A 4 11.47 -6.79 -59.88
N PRO A 5 12.24 -5.75 -60.27
CA PRO A 5 12.44 -4.56 -59.43
C PRO A 5 11.14 -3.90 -58.95
N ALA A 6 10.08 -3.95 -59.78
CA ALA A 6 8.76 -3.44 -59.45
C ALA A 6 8.01 -4.25 -58.36
N LEU A 7 8.30 -5.55 -58.22
CA LEU A 7 7.77 -6.39 -57.12
C LEU A 7 8.49 -6.10 -55.81
N HIS A 8 9.77 -5.70 -55.87
CA HIS A 8 10.55 -5.29 -54.69
C HIS A 8 10.09 -3.93 -54.15
N ASP A 9 9.82 -2.95 -55.02
CA ASP A 9 9.32 -1.62 -54.61
C ASP A 9 7.91 -1.69 -53.97
N ALA A 10 7.12 -2.70 -54.31
CA ALA A 10 5.80 -2.93 -53.70
C ALA A 10 5.86 -3.61 -52.31
N LEU A 11 7.04 -4.06 -51.86
CA LEU A 11 7.26 -4.72 -50.56
C LEU A 11 8.07 -3.82 -49.59
N LEU A 12 8.06 -2.50 -49.79
CA LEU A 12 8.80 -1.54 -48.97
C LEU A 12 8.06 -1.11 -47.69
N ASP A 13 6.75 -1.27 -47.65
CA ASP A 13 5.90 -0.98 -46.48
C ASP A 13 4.75 -1.98 -46.48
N PHE A 14 4.80 -2.91 -45.52
CA PHE A 14 3.85 -4.01 -45.41
C PHE A 14 2.53 -3.58 -44.76
N THR A 15 2.43 -2.33 -44.28
CA THR A 15 1.22 -1.76 -43.68
C THR A 15 0.38 -0.97 -44.70
N SER A 16 0.91 -0.68 -45.89
CA SER A 16 0.20 0.03 -46.95
C SER A 16 -0.68 -0.90 -47.79
N ARG A 17 -1.99 -0.67 -47.75
CA ARG A 17 -2.96 -1.36 -48.63
C ARG A 17 -2.64 -1.14 -50.11
N GLU A 18 -2.25 0.07 -50.50
CA GLU A 18 -1.95 0.40 -51.89
C GLU A 18 -0.73 -0.37 -52.44
N ASN A 19 0.25 -0.65 -51.58
CA ASN A 19 1.41 -1.48 -51.93
C ASN A 19 1.01 -2.94 -52.16
N TRP A 20 0.18 -3.50 -51.28
CA TRP A 20 -0.36 -4.85 -51.47
C TRP A 20 -1.27 -4.98 -52.69
N ASP A 21 -2.16 -4.00 -52.93
CA ASP A 21 -3.00 -3.97 -54.14
C ASP A 21 -2.14 -3.98 -55.41
N LYS A 22 -1.02 -3.23 -55.44
CA LYS A 22 -0.05 -3.27 -56.54
C LYS A 22 0.66 -4.62 -56.64
N PHE A 23 1.13 -5.16 -55.51
CA PHE A 23 1.81 -6.46 -55.46
C PHE A 23 0.93 -7.56 -56.05
N PHE A 24 -0.33 -7.65 -55.61
CA PHE A 24 -1.27 -8.66 -56.11
C PHE A 24 -1.67 -8.42 -57.56
N ALA A 25 -1.85 -7.16 -57.99
CA ALA A 25 -2.15 -6.84 -59.38
C ALA A 25 -0.99 -7.20 -60.33
N LEU A 26 0.27 -7.04 -59.90
CA LEU A 26 1.46 -7.35 -60.68
C LEU A 26 1.72 -8.86 -60.81
N ARG A 27 1.31 -9.65 -59.82
CA ARG A 27 1.55 -11.11 -59.82
C ARG A 27 0.58 -11.89 -60.70
N GLY A 28 -0.63 -11.37 -60.91
CA GLY A 28 -1.64 -11.95 -61.79
C GLY A 28 -2.50 -13.05 -61.15
N ASP A 29 -3.61 -13.39 -61.81
CA ASP A 29 -4.60 -14.35 -61.32
C ASP A 29 -4.02 -15.79 -61.29
N GLY A 30 -4.24 -16.51 -60.20
CA GLY A 30 -3.99 -17.96 -60.09
C GLY A 30 -2.70 -18.40 -59.38
N ASP A 31 -1.78 -17.50 -59.04
CA ASP A 31 -0.52 -17.84 -58.35
C ASP A 31 -0.67 -17.74 -56.82
N SER A 32 -0.55 -18.87 -56.11
CA SER A 32 -0.57 -18.89 -54.64
C SER A 32 0.76 -18.38 -54.08
N PHE A 33 0.72 -17.61 -53.00
CA PHE A 33 1.91 -17.21 -52.24
C PHE A 33 1.82 -17.74 -50.83
N GLU A 34 2.89 -18.38 -50.35
CA GLU A 34 2.96 -18.84 -48.99
C GLU A 34 4.10 -18.13 -48.25
N TRP A 35 3.72 -17.42 -47.19
CA TRP A 35 4.66 -16.95 -46.18
C TRP A 35 4.96 -18.06 -45.17
N TYR A 36 6.24 -18.13 -44.78
CA TYR A 36 6.81 -19.03 -43.76
C TYR A 36 6.82 -20.51 -44.13
N ALA A 37 5.78 -21.26 -43.72
CA ALA A 37 5.73 -22.70 -43.86
C ALA A 37 4.63 -23.12 -44.84
N GLU A 38 4.93 -24.16 -45.60
CA GLU A 38 4.03 -24.75 -46.60
C GLU A 38 3.02 -25.68 -45.93
N TRP A 39 1.90 -25.93 -46.62
CA TRP A 39 0.82 -26.77 -46.10
C TRP A 39 1.26 -28.13 -45.52
N PRO A 40 2.14 -28.92 -46.17
CA PRO A 40 2.56 -30.22 -45.63
C PRO A 40 3.22 -30.13 -44.25
N GLN A 41 3.92 -29.03 -43.96
CA GLN A 41 4.65 -28.80 -42.71
C GLN A 41 3.70 -28.42 -41.57
N ILE A 42 2.66 -27.63 -41.86
CA ILE A 42 1.72 -27.12 -40.87
C ILE A 42 0.48 -28.02 -40.68
N LYS A 43 0.19 -28.93 -41.62
CA LYS A 43 -1.01 -29.78 -41.60
C LYS A 43 -1.14 -30.59 -40.31
N ALA A 44 -0.13 -31.39 -39.95
CA ALA A 44 -0.24 -32.28 -38.79
C ALA A 44 -0.36 -31.49 -37.47
N PRO A 45 0.48 -30.47 -37.21
CA PRO A 45 0.35 -29.69 -36.00
C PRO A 45 -0.91 -28.82 -35.93
N LEU A 46 -1.48 -28.42 -37.07
CA LEU A 46 -2.73 -27.67 -37.10
C LEU A 46 -3.94 -28.58 -36.86
N LEU A 47 -3.97 -29.76 -37.47
CA LEU A 47 -5.06 -30.72 -37.28
C LEU A 47 -5.13 -31.22 -35.85
N SER A 48 -4.01 -31.45 -35.16
CA SER A 48 -4.03 -31.86 -33.74
C SER A 48 -4.80 -30.87 -32.85
N MET A 49 -4.89 -29.59 -33.25
CA MET A 49 -5.63 -28.57 -32.53
C MET A 49 -7.09 -28.40 -32.98
N LEU A 50 -7.39 -28.72 -34.24
CA LEU A 50 -8.71 -28.58 -34.87
C LEU A 50 -9.56 -29.86 -34.79
N LEU A 51 -8.96 -31.02 -34.47
CA LEU A 51 -9.67 -32.29 -34.35
C LEU A 51 -10.62 -32.30 -33.14
N GLY A 52 -11.92 -32.45 -33.39
CA GLY A 52 -12.94 -32.69 -32.35
C GLY A 52 -14.19 -31.83 -32.41
N GLU A 53 -14.24 -30.80 -33.26
CA GLU A 53 -15.33 -29.82 -33.26
C GLU A 53 -15.98 -29.71 -34.65
N GLU A 54 -17.00 -30.52 -34.91
CA GLU A 54 -17.82 -30.32 -36.11
C GLU A 54 -18.43 -28.91 -36.08
N GLY A 55 -18.00 -28.07 -37.04
CA GLY A 55 -18.49 -26.71 -37.17
C GLY A 55 -17.70 -25.63 -36.43
N THR A 56 -16.42 -25.81 -36.13
CA THR A 56 -15.56 -24.70 -35.73
C THR A 56 -15.69 -23.49 -36.69
N GLU A 57 -16.01 -22.30 -36.17
CA GLU A 57 -15.91 -21.04 -36.92
C GLU A 57 -14.44 -20.59 -36.94
N ILE A 58 -13.83 -20.58 -38.12
CA ILE A 58 -12.42 -20.26 -38.33
C ILE A 58 -12.29 -18.88 -38.97
N LEU A 59 -11.43 -18.03 -38.42
CA LEU A 59 -11.03 -16.75 -39.00
C LEU A 59 -9.57 -16.83 -39.50
N VAL A 60 -9.33 -16.40 -40.73
CA VAL A 60 -7.99 -16.27 -41.32
C VAL A 60 -7.75 -14.80 -41.69
N PRO A 61 -7.18 -13.99 -40.78
CA PRO A 61 -6.81 -12.61 -41.06
C PRO A 61 -5.52 -12.51 -41.87
N GLY A 62 -5.42 -11.45 -42.69
CA GLY A 62 -4.31 -11.29 -43.63
C GLY A 62 -4.19 -12.48 -44.59
N CYS A 63 -5.32 -12.97 -45.12
CA CYS A 63 -5.34 -14.26 -45.81
C CYS A 63 -4.49 -14.30 -47.09
N GLY A 64 -4.26 -13.14 -47.73
CA GLY A 64 -3.48 -13.05 -48.95
C GLY A 64 -3.95 -14.03 -50.04
N SER A 65 -2.99 -14.55 -50.82
CA SER A 65 -3.22 -15.58 -51.83
C SER A 65 -2.86 -17.00 -51.36
N SER A 66 -2.80 -17.23 -50.03
CA SER A 66 -2.43 -18.52 -49.44
C SER A 66 -3.44 -19.62 -49.76
N SER A 67 -2.93 -20.83 -49.95
CA SER A 67 -3.72 -22.06 -50.11
C SER A 67 -4.24 -22.63 -48.79
N LEU A 68 -3.85 -22.08 -47.63
CA LEU A 68 -4.21 -22.58 -46.30
C LEU A 68 -5.72 -22.84 -46.16
N SER A 69 -6.54 -21.86 -46.51
CA SER A 69 -8.00 -21.91 -46.32
C SER A 69 -8.66 -22.93 -47.24
N GLU A 70 -8.20 -23.10 -48.47
CA GLU A 70 -8.73 -24.13 -49.36
C GLU A 70 -8.35 -25.54 -48.92
N GLN A 71 -7.14 -25.74 -48.43
CA GLN A 71 -6.68 -27.03 -47.92
C GLN A 71 -7.49 -27.45 -46.69
N LEU A 72 -7.76 -26.52 -45.77
CA LEU A 72 -8.65 -26.76 -44.62
C LEU A 72 -10.07 -27.09 -45.06
N TYR A 73 -10.60 -26.35 -46.04
CA TYR A 73 -11.92 -26.61 -46.58
C TYR A 73 -12.06 -28.02 -47.15
N ASP A 74 -11.05 -28.47 -47.89
CA ASP A 74 -11.04 -29.80 -48.53
C ASP A 74 -10.89 -30.94 -47.50
N LEU A 75 -10.40 -30.64 -46.30
CA LEU A 75 -10.40 -31.55 -45.14
C LEU A 75 -11.71 -31.57 -44.34
N GLY A 76 -12.70 -30.75 -44.71
CA GLY A 76 -14.04 -30.75 -44.11
C GLY A 76 -14.36 -29.53 -43.23
N PHE A 77 -13.42 -28.61 -43.02
CA PHE A 77 -13.69 -27.37 -42.27
C PHE A 77 -14.44 -26.37 -43.16
N ARG A 78 -15.76 -26.34 -43.05
CA ARG A 78 -16.60 -25.57 -43.99
C ARG A 78 -16.84 -24.11 -43.60
N ARG A 79 -16.67 -23.74 -42.32
CA ARG A 79 -17.02 -22.42 -41.77
C ARG A 79 -15.77 -21.55 -41.62
N ILE A 80 -15.15 -21.22 -42.75
CA ILE A 80 -13.92 -20.42 -42.82
C ILE A 80 -14.26 -19.02 -43.32
N THR A 81 -13.88 -18.00 -42.55
CA THR A 81 -13.96 -16.59 -42.91
C THR A 81 -12.56 -16.05 -43.12
N ASN A 82 -12.29 -15.56 -44.33
CA ASN A 82 -11.01 -15.00 -44.73
C ASN A 82 -11.14 -13.48 -44.83
N VAL A 83 -10.20 -12.76 -44.23
CA VAL A 83 -10.18 -11.30 -44.28
C VAL A 83 -8.82 -10.78 -44.73
N ASP A 84 -8.85 -9.74 -45.56
CA ASP A 84 -7.68 -9.02 -46.02
C ASP A 84 -8.09 -7.58 -46.35
N PHE A 85 -7.24 -6.60 -46.08
CA PHE A 85 -7.54 -5.20 -46.40
C PHE A 85 -7.42 -4.88 -47.90
N SER A 86 -6.78 -5.74 -48.69
CA SER A 86 -6.61 -5.59 -50.13
C SER A 86 -7.88 -6.05 -50.84
N ARG A 87 -8.51 -5.12 -51.55
CA ARG A 87 -9.70 -5.44 -52.34
C ARG A 87 -9.36 -6.33 -53.53
N VAL A 88 -8.15 -6.17 -54.07
CA VAL A 88 -7.67 -6.93 -55.23
C VAL A 88 -7.62 -8.42 -54.89
N ILE A 89 -6.98 -8.78 -53.79
CA ILE A 89 -6.79 -10.19 -53.44
C ILE A 89 -8.08 -10.88 -53.01
N VAL A 90 -8.92 -10.20 -52.21
CA VAL A 90 -10.22 -10.73 -51.79
C VAL A 90 -11.10 -11.03 -53.01
N ALA A 91 -11.08 -10.16 -54.03
CA ALA A 91 -11.83 -10.40 -55.25
C ALA A 91 -11.29 -11.59 -56.06
N ASP A 92 -9.97 -11.77 -56.15
CA ASP A 92 -9.36 -12.93 -56.83
C ASP A 92 -9.70 -14.24 -56.10
N MET A 93 -9.47 -14.30 -54.79
CA MET A 93 -9.77 -15.50 -53.99
C MET A 93 -11.25 -15.87 -54.03
N LEU A 94 -12.15 -14.88 -53.97
CA LEU A 94 -13.58 -15.13 -54.12
C LEU A 94 -13.91 -15.74 -55.48
N ARG A 95 -13.37 -15.22 -56.58
CA ARG A 95 -13.58 -15.79 -57.93
C ARG A 95 -13.06 -17.22 -58.02
N ARG A 96 -11.87 -17.47 -57.46
CA ARG A 96 -11.21 -18.79 -57.45
C ARG A 96 -12.04 -19.84 -56.71
N HIS A 97 -12.73 -19.46 -55.65
CA HIS A 97 -13.36 -20.41 -54.73
C HIS A 97 -14.89 -20.44 -54.76
N ALA A 98 -15.57 -19.42 -55.27
CA ALA A 98 -17.04 -19.29 -55.19
C ALA A 98 -17.82 -20.50 -55.72
N ARG A 99 -17.31 -21.20 -56.75
CA ARG A 99 -17.98 -22.38 -57.33
C ARG A 99 -17.61 -23.70 -56.65
N VAL A 100 -16.35 -23.88 -56.28
CA VAL A 100 -15.82 -25.16 -55.78
C VAL A 100 -15.96 -25.26 -54.25
N ARG A 101 -15.89 -24.12 -53.55
CA ARG A 101 -15.85 -24.02 -52.09
C ARG A 101 -16.82 -22.92 -51.59
N PRO A 102 -18.13 -23.05 -51.89
CA PRO A 102 -19.11 -21.96 -51.75
C PRO A 102 -19.37 -21.52 -50.30
N GLN A 103 -19.00 -22.32 -49.30
CA GLN A 103 -19.24 -21.96 -47.89
C GLN A 103 -18.13 -21.09 -47.28
N MET A 104 -16.98 -20.95 -47.96
CA MET A 104 -15.94 -20.00 -47.53
C MET A 104 -16.41 -18.56 -47.71
N ARG A 105 -16.19 -17.73 -46.69
CA ARG A 105 -16.50 -16.29 -46.71
C ARG A 105 -15.22 -15.51 -46.97
N TRP A 106 -15.29 -14.50 -47.82
CA TRP A 106 -14.17 -13.62 -48.17
C TRP A 106 -14.62 -12.17 -47.96
N ARG A 107 -13.91 -11.40 -47.13
CA ARG A 107 -14.30 -10.01 -46.80
C ARG A 107 -13.10 -9.07 -46.88
N VAL A 108 -13.31 -7.92 -47.49
CA VAL A 108 -12.35 -6.81 -47.43
C VAL A 108 -12.48 -6.17 -46.05
N MET A 109 -11.45 -6.28 -45.23
CA MET A 109 -11.48 -5.80 -43.85
C MET A 109 -10.06 -5.60 -43.31
N ASP A 110 -9.87 -4.53 -42.54
CA ASP A 110 -8.65 -4.27 -41.78
C ASP A 110 -8.67 -5.12 -40.50
N MET A 111 -7.64 -5.95 -40.28
CA MET A 111 -7.57 -6.82 -39.11
C MET A 111 -7.30 -6.07 -37.80
N THR A 112 -6.89 -4.79 -37.86
CA THR A 112 -6.77 -3.91 -36.68
C THR A 112 -8.10 -3.28 -36.25
N ASN A 113 -9.17 -3.49 -37.02
CA ASN A 113 -10.53 -3.01 -36.74
C ASN A 113 -11.58 -3.92 -37.41
N MET A 114 -11.81 -5.08 -36.79
CA MET A 114 -12.67 -6.13 -37.30
C MET A 114 -14.16 -5.86 -37.02
N GLN A 115 -14.98 -5.87 -38.06
CA GLN A 115 -16.42 -5.65 -37.96
C GLN A 115 -17.19 -6.95 -37.66
N PHE A 116 -16.74 -7.68 -36.64
CA PHE A 116 -17.40 -8.89 -36.11
C PHE A 116 -17.84 -8.67 -34.67
N PRO A 117 -18.95 -9.30 -34.23
CA PRO A 117 -19.31 -9.34 -32.81
C PRO A 117 -18.25 -10.02 -31.95
N ASP A 118 -18.24 -9.69 -30.66
CA ASP A 118 -17.39 -10.34 -29.67
C ASP A 118 -17.70 -11.84 -29.58
N GLY A 119 -16.67 -12.68 -29.40
CA GLY A 119 -16.86 -14.13 -29.30
C GLY A 119 -17.51 -14.78 -30.53
N SER A 120 -17.20 -14.31 -31.73
CA SER A 120 -17.71 -14.87 -32.98
C SER A 120 -16.99 -16.14 -33.43
N PHE A 121 -15.70 -16.29 -33.14
CA PHE A 121 -14.85 -17.35 -33.69
C PHE A 121 -14.32 -18.31 -32.64
N ASP A 122 -14.22 -19.58 -33.01
CA ASP A 122 -13.65 -20.65 -32.19
C ASP A 122 -12.13 -20.74 -32.41
N PHE A 123 -11.68 -20.44 -33.64
CA PHE A 123 -10.28 -20.54 -34.03
C PHE A 123 -9.85 -19.37 -34.92
N ILE A 124 -8.67 -18.80 -34.66
CA ILE A 124 -8.05 -17.77 -35.50
C ILE A 124 -6.69 -18.28 -35.98
N LEU A 125 -6.41 -18.15 -37.28
CA LEU A 125 -5.19 -18.59 -37.95
C LEU A 125 -4.44 -17.39 -38.52
N ASP A 126 -3.45 -16.88 -37.80
CA ASP A 126 -2.55 -15.85 -38.30
C ASP A 126 -1.31 -16.48 -38.92
N LYS A 127 -0.98 -16.10 -40.16
CA LYS A 127 0.24 -16.53 -40.84
C LYS A 127 0.97 -15.36 -41.48
N GLY A 128 1.71 -14.64 -40.65
CA GLY A 128 2.48 -13.45 -41.04
C GLY A 128 1.70 -12.15 -41.06
N GLY A 129 0.45 -12.18 -40.62
CA GLY A 129 -0.35 -10.98 -40.46
C GLY A 129 0.19 -10.11 -39.32
N LEU A 130 0.49 -10.73 -38.17
CA LEU A 130 1.10 -10.01 -37.05
C LEU A 130 2.47 -9.43 -37.41
N ASP A 131 3.34 -10.25 -38.02
CA ASP A 131 4.68 -9.82 -38.43
C ASP A 131 4.62 -8.61 -39.38
N ALA A 132 3.69 -8.60 -40.35
CA ALA A 132 3.50 -7.48 -41.28
C ALA A 132 3.06 -6.17 -40.59
N LEU A 133 2.41 -6.23 -39.43
CA LEU A 133 2.02 -5.04 -38.65
C LEU A 133 3.10 -4.57 -37.67
N MET A 134 4.17 -5.34 -37.52
CA MET A 134 5.19 -5.17 -36.48
C MET A 134 6.55 -4.77 -37.04
N GLU A 135 6.60 -4.28 -38.28
CA GLU A 135 7.85 -3.82 -38.88
C GLU A 135 8.59 -2.84 -37.95
N PRO A 136 9.92 -2.98 -37.76
CA PRO A 136 10.67 -2.19 -36.79
C PRO A 136 10.49 -0.66 -36.92
N GLU A 137 10.28 -0.17 -38.14
CA GLU A 137 10.07 1.26 -38.43
C GLU A 137 8.68 1.77 -38.01
N VAL A 138 7.68 0.87 -37.95
CA VAL A 138 6.29 1.17 -37.57
C VAL A 138 6.07 1.00 -36.06
N GLY A 139 6.82 0.09 -35.44
CA GLY A 139 6.73 -0.24 -34.02
C GLY A 139 5.51 -1.10 -33.66
N THR A 140 5.17 -1.19 -32.38
CA THR A 140 4.25 -2.23 -31.88
C THR A 140 2.76 -1.87 -31.89
N LYS A 141 2.41 -0.62 -32.22
CA LYS A 141 1.06 -0.07 -32.02
C LYS A 141 -0.01 -0.79 -32.84
N LEU A 142 0.28 -1.13 -34.10
CA LEU A 142 -0.69 -1.82 -34.97
C LEU A 142 -0.86 -3.28 -34.55
N GLY A 143 0.23 -3.96 -34.18
CA GLY A 143 0.17 -5.30 -33.62
C GLY A 143 -0.67 -5.37 -32.36
N MET A 144 -0.53 -4.41 -31.43
CA MET A 144 -1.39 -4.33 -30.24
C MET A 144 -2.87 -4.24 -30.59
N LYS A 145 -3.25 -3.35 -31.52
CA LYS A 145 -4.65 -3.22 -31.98
C LYS A 145 -5.18 -4.51 -32.59
N TYR A 146 -4.38 -5.18 -33.41
CA TYR A 146 -4.76 -6.46 -34.00
C TYR A 146 -4.95 -7.54 -32.94
N LEU A 147 -4.03 -7.66 -31.98
CA LEU A 147 -4.16 -8.63 -30.90
C LEU A 147 -5.39 -8.35 -30.02
N ASP A 148 -5.71 -7.08 -29.73
CA ASP A 148 -6.93 -6.72 -29.01
C ASP A 148 -8.19 -7.16 -29.77
N GLU A 149 -8.23 -6.96 -31.09
CA GLU A 149 -9.33 -7.43 -31.94
C GLU A 149 -9.40 -8.97 -31.99
N ALA A 150 -8.27 -9.66 -32.14
CA ALA A 150 -8.21 -11.11 -32.13
C ALA A 150 -8.71 -11.67 -30.78
N LYS A 151 -8.30 -11.09 -29.65
CA LYS A 151 -8.79 -11.46 -28.31
C LYS A 151 -10.29 -11.21 -28.19
N ARG A 152 -10.81 -10.12 -28.72
CA ARG A 152 -12.23 -9.73 -28.66
C ARG A 152 -13.13 -10.69 -29.44
N VAL A 153 -12.80 -10.97 -30.69
CA VAL A 153 -13.63 -11.82 -31.57
C VAL A 153 -13.53 -13.31 -31.24
N LEU A 154 -12.53 -13.72 -30.46
CA LEU A 154 -12.34 -15.11 -30.04
C LEU A 154 -13.24 -15.47 -28.84
N LYS A 155 -13.95 -16.60 -28.95
CA LYS A 155 -14.77 -17.16 -27.87
C LYS A 155 -13.93 -17.59 -26.68
N SER A 156 -14.56 -17.68 -25.50
CA SER A 156 -13.95 -18.35 -24.35
C SER A 156 -13.62 -19.81 -24.70
N GLY A 157 -12.41 -20.27 -24.38
CA GLY A 157 -11.88 -21.56 -24.82
C GLY A 157 -11.38 -21.61 -26.26
N GLY A 158 -11.61 -20.55 -27.05
CA GLY A 158 -11.14 -20.47 -28.43
C GLY A 158 -9.60 -20.38 -28.52
N LYS A 159 -9.08 -20.68 -29.71
CA LYS A 159 -7.63 -20.79 -29.96
C LYS A 159 -7.17 -19.78 -31.02
N PHE A 160 -6.08 -19.09 -30.74
CA PHE A 160 -5.35 -18.27 -31.70
C PHE A 160 -4.02 -18.95 -32.02
N ALA A 161 -3.79 -19.31 -33.28
CA ALA A 161 -2.52 -19.87 -33.73
C ALA A 161 -1.82 -18.86 -34.65
N CYS A 162 -0.62 -18.46 -34.25
CA CYS A 162 0.23 -17.50 -34.94
C CYS A 162 1.46 -18.22 -35.51
N PHE A 163 1.58 -18.22 -36.84
CA PHE A 163 2.79 -18.65 -37.53
C PHE A 163 3.65 -17.42 -37.78
N THR A 164 4.86 -17.41 -37.22
CA THR A 164 5.75 -16.24 -37.19
C THR A 164 7.21 -16.70 -37.26
N LEU A 165 8.11 -15.77 -37.58
CA LEU A 165 9.55 -15.96 -37.38
C LEU A 165 9.97 -15.69 -35.92
N ALA A 166 9.06 -15.28 -35.05
CA ALA A 166 9.31 -15.02 -33.63
C ALA A 166 10.52 -14.09 -33.41
N GLU A 167 10.63 -13.03 -34.23
CA GLU A 167 11.58 -11.96 -33.96
C GLU A 167 11.31 -11.36 -32.58
N SER A 168 12.36 -10.85 -31.91
CA SER A 168 12.28 -10.52 -30.49
C SER A 168 11.12 -9.59 -30.15
N HIS A 169 10.88 -8.56 -30.96
CA HIS A 169 9.80 -7.60 -30.74
C HIS A 169 8.39 -8.19 -30.96
N VAL A 170 8.23 -9.15 -31.88
CA VAL A 170 6.96 -9.88 -32.09
C VAL A 170 6.71 -10.82 -30.93
N LEU A 171 7.74 -11.57 -30.53
CA LEU A 171 7.65 -12.51 -29.42
C LEU A 171 7.37 -11.78 -28.10
N ASP A 172 8.10 -10.70 -27.80
CA ASP A 172 7.89 -9.90 -26.59
C ASP A 172 6.45 -9.37 -26.50
N LEU A 173 5.88 -8.92 -27.63
CA LEU A 173 4.48 -8.51 -27.70
C LEU A 173 3.53 -9.68 -27.39
N LEU A 174 3.71 -10.83 -28.05
CA LEU A 174 2.88 -12.02 -27.81
C LEU A 174 2.95 -12.49 -26.35
N LEU A 175 4.15 -12.54 -25.77
CA LEU A 175 4.39 -13.01 -24.41
C LEU A 175 3.70 -12.12 -23.37
N SER A 176 3.81 -10.80 -23.55
CA SER A 176 3.21 -9.80 -22.65
C SER A 176 1.69 -9.73 -22.81
N GLU A 177 1.18 -9.64 -24.03
CA GLU A 177 -0.24 -9.45 -24.31
C GLU A 177 -1.12 -10.66 -23.97
N PHE A 178 -0.53 -11.86 -23.93
CA PHE A 178 -1.19 -13.11 -23.57
C PHE A 178 -0.67 -13.65 -22.23
N ARG A 179 -0.24 -12.78 -21.31
CA ARG A 179 0.23 -13.17 -19.98
C ARG A 179 -0.87 -13.70 -19.08
N PHE A 180 -1.98 -12.97 -18.99
CA PHE A 180 -3.03 -13.22 -18.01
C PHE A 180 -4.27 -13.83 -18.67
N GLY A 181 -4.70 -14.98 -18.15
CA GLY A 181 -5.88 -15.71 -18.62
C GLY A 181 -5.72 -16.40 -19.97
N TRP A 182 -4.49 -16.69 -20.39
CA TRP A 182 -4.20 -17.43 -21.62
C TRP A 182 -3.23 -18.58 -21.39
N ASP A 183 -3.56 -19.73 -21.96
CA ASP A 183 -2.63 -20.86 -22.04
C ASP A 183 -1.83 -20.75 -23.33
N MET A 184 -0.50 -20.68 -23.21
CA MET A 184 0.37 -20.52 -24.35
C MET A 184 1.23 -21.76 -24.57
N THR A 185 1.31 -22.21 -25.83
CA THR A 185 2.20 -23.26 -26.29
C THR A 185 2.98 -22.77 -27.49
N ILE A 186 4.27 -23.05 -27.56
CA ILE A 186 5.11 -22.69 -28.70
C ILE A 186 5.88 -23.91 -29.19
N GLN A 187 5.96 -24.05 -30.50
CA GLN A 187 6.68 -25.14 -31.15
C GLN A 187 7.34 -24.66 -32.44
N ALA A 188 8.44 -25.30 -32.83
CA ALA A 188 9.06 -25.09 -34.12
C ALA A 188 8.37 -25.94 -35.19
N ILE A 189 8.16 -25.38 -36.38
CA ILE A 189 7.63 -26.12 -37.53
C ILE A 189 8.78 -26.80 -38.26
N ALA A 190 8.67 -28.11 -38.47
CA ALA A 190 9.70 -28.87 -39.15
C ALA A 190 9.93 -28.37 -40.59
N SER A 191 11.18 -28.09 -40.94
CA SER A 191 11.59 -27.79 -42.31
C SER A 191 12.09 -29.05 -43.02
N GLU A 192 11.99 -29.09 -44.35
CA GLU A 192 12.60 -30.17 -45.12
C GLU A 192 14.14 -30.06 -45.10
N PRO A 193 14.89 -31.17 -44.95
CA PRO A 193 16.36 -31.18 -44.88
C PRO A 193 17.05 -30.60 -46.14
N SER A 194 16.35 -30.58 -47.27
CA SER A 194 16.83 -30.08 -48.58
C SER A 194 16.74 -28.56 -48.72
N SER A 195 15.98 -27.89 -47.84
CA SER A 195 15.68 -26.46 -47.84
C SER A 195 16.36 -25.80 -46.64
N LYS A 196 17.58 -25.29 -46.81
CA LYS A 196 18.22 -24.43 -45.81
C LYS A 196 17.58 -23.05 -45.85
N SER A 197 16.38 -22.92 -45.28
CA SER A 197 15.77 -21.63 -44.99
C SER A 197 16.69 -20.83 -44.05
N ALA A 198 16.83 -19.53 -44.29
CA ALA A 198 17.60 -18.64 -43.42
C ALA A 198 16.98 -18.49 -42.02
N PHE A 199 15.69 -18.82 -41.89
CA PHE A 199 14.91 -18.66 -40.67
C PHE A 199 14.10 -19.93 -40.34
N GLN A 200 13.91 -20.15 -39.05
CA GLN A 200 13.04 -21.16 -38.47
C GLN A 200 11.64 -20.55 -38.26
N THR A 201 10.60 -21.23 -38.76
CA THR A 201 9.20 -20.87 -38.49
C THR A 201 8.77 -21.47 -37.16
N PHE A 202 8.04 -20.67 -36.37
CA PHE A 202 7.41 -21.09 -35.12
C PHE A 202 5.90 -20.98 -35.22
N MET A 203 5.21 -21.83 -34.47
CA MET A 203 3.78 -21.75 -34.25
C MET A 203 3.55 -21.49 -32.77
N VAL A 204 2.98 -20.32 -32.47
CA VAL A 204 2.58 -19.91 -31.13
C VAL A 204 1.06 -20.08 -31.03
N VAL A 205 0.61 -20.84 -30.05
CA VAL A 205 -0.79 -21.16 -29.83
C VAL A 205 -1.21 -20.58 -28.50
N MET A 206 -2.24 -19.75 -28.50
CA MET A 206 -2.83 -19.16 -27.31
C MET A 206 -4.29 -19.61 -27.18
N VAL A 207 -4.65 -20.17 -26.04
CA VAL A 207 -6.01 -20.61 -25.72
C VAL A 207 -6.62 -19.68 -24.70
N LYS A 208 -7.80 -19.13 -25.02
CA LYS A 208 -8.50 -18.18 -24.16
C LYS A 208 -9.04 -18.88 -22.91
N GLY A 209 -8.45 -18.56 -21.76
CA GLY A 209 -8.79 -19.14 -20.46
C GLY A 209 -9.65 -18.22 -19.60
N LYS A 210 -9.51 -18.38 -18.29
CA LYS A 210 -10.15 -17.51 -17.27
C LYS A 210 -9.23 -16.36 -16.90
N MET A 211 -9.76 -15.14 -16.86
CA MET A 211 -9.02 -13.96 -16.40
C MET A 211 -8.48 -14.14 -14.98
N GLY A 212 -7.36 -13.49 -14.67
CA GLY A 212 -6.67 -13.61 -13.37
C GLY A 212 -5.85 -14.88 -13.19
N VAL A 213 -5.94 -15.86 -14.10
CA VAL A 213 -5.13 -17.08 -14.05
C VAL A 213 -3.84 -16.90 -14.86
N VAL A 214 -2.70 -17.16 -14.25
CA VAL A 214 -1.40 -17.16 -14.93
C VAL A 214 -0.84 -18.58 -14.95
N ARG A 215 -0.50 -19.07 -16.15
CA ARG A 215 0.17 -20.36 -16.33
C ARG A 215 1.49 -20.19 -17.07
N THR A 216 2.45 -21.05 -16.76
CA THR A 216 3.71 -21.11 -17.49
C THR A 216 3.48 -21.59 -18.92
N ILE A 217 4.26 -21.04 -19.83
CA ILE A 217 4.24 -21.34 -21.25
C ILE A 217 4.81 -22.74 -21.47
N LYS A 218 4.07 -23.56 -22.21
CA LYS A 218 4.52 -24.89 -22.63
C LYS A 218 5.40 -24.75 -23.87
N SER A 219 6.72 -24.89 -23.69
CA SER A 219 7.65 -24.94 -24.81
C SER A 219 7.80 -26.38 -25.31
N LEU A 220 7.53 -26.58 -26.60
CA LEU A 220 7.93 -27.78 -27.35
C LEU A 220 9.18 -27.53 -28.19
N VAL A 221 9.84 -26.39 -27.97
CA VAL A 221 11.15 -26.04 -28.54
C VAL A 221 12.22 -26.47 -27.54
N ASP A 222 12.96 -27.52 -27.89
CA ASP A 222 14.05 -28.11 -27.10
C ASP A 222 15.42 -27.60 -27.57
N GLN A 223 16.34 -27.31 -26.63
CA GLN A 223 17.73 -26.97 -26.94
C GLN A 223 18.49 -28.13 -27.61
N SER A 224 18.05 -29.37 -27.43
CA SER A 224 18.71 -30.55 -27.99
C SER A 224 18.35 -30.83 -29.46
N ALA A 225 17.31 -30.18 -30.00
CA ALA A 225 16.82 -30.38 -31.35
C ALA A 225 17.55 -29.52 -32.38
N GLU A 226 17.59 -29.97 -33.64
CA GLU A 226 18.22 -29.24 -34.75
C GLU A 226 17.18 -28.33 -35.44
N TYR A 227 17.49 -27.04 -35.54
CA TYR A 227 16.66 -26.01 -36.16
C TYR A 227 17.34 -25.39 -37.38
N CYS A 228 16.56 -24.84 -38.31
CA CYS A 228 17.10 -24.11 -39.47
C CYS A 228 18.00 -22.94 -39.08
N ASN A 229 17.65 -22.25 -38.00
CA ASN A 229 18.43 -21.16 -37.42
C ASN A 229 18.56 -21.34 -35.91
N MET A 230 19.72 -21.85 -35.47
CA MET A 230 19.98 -22.15 -34.07
C MET A 230 20.07 -20.87 -33.19
N GLN A 231 20.54 -19.75 -33.74
CA GLN A 231 20.63 -18.49 -33.00
C GLN A 231 19.24 -17.96 -32.68
N GLN A 232 18.34 -17.97 -33.67
CA GLN A 232 16.94 -17.60 -33.51
C GLN A 232 16.23 -18.51 -32.51
N ALA A 233 16.37 -19.84 -32.64
CA ALA A 233 15.76 -20.79 -31.71
C ALA A 233 16.24 -20.60 -30.26
N ASN A 234 17.55 -20.37 -30.04
CA ASN A 234 18.09 -20.09 -28.72
C ASN A 234 17.56 -18.77 -28.12
N ALA A 235 17.38 -17.74 -28.94
CA ALA A 235 16.79 -16.47 -28.50
C ALA A 235 15.34 -16.67 -28.03
N VAL A 236 14.54 -17.44 -28.79
CA VAL A 236 13.17 -17.81 -28.42
C VAL A 236 13.16 -18.59 -27.10
N ILE A 237 14.00 -19.62 -26.95
CA ILE A 237 14.08 -20.42 -25.71
C ILE A 237 14.41 -19.54 -24.49
N HIS A 238 15.37 -18.62 -24.64
CA HIS A 238 15.75 -17.70 -23.56
C HIS A 238 14.61 -16.74 -23.19
N ALA A 239 13.90 -16.18 -24.18
CA ALA A 239 12.74 -15.32 -23.95
C ALA A 239 11.63 -16.06 -23.19
N LEU A 240 11.33 -17.31 -23.57
CA LEU A 240 10.33 -18.15 -22.89
C LEU A 240 10.73 -18.47 -21.44
N GLN A 241 12.00 -18.75 -21.18
CA GLN A 241 12.49 -19.00 -19.83
C GLN A 241 12.35 -17.76 -18.94
N ASN A 242 12.64 -16.57 -19.47
CA ASN A 242 12.51 -15.32 -18.72
C ASN A 242 11.03 -14.98 -18.44
N GLU A 243 10.17 -15.12 -19.43
CA GLU A 243 8.72 -14.90 -19.25
C GLU A 243 8.12 -15.93 -18.27
N ASN A 244 8.56 -17.19 -18.28
CA ASN A 244 8.10 -18.18 -17.29
C ASN A 244 8.50 -17.82 -15.86
N LYS A 245 9.69 -17.24 -15.63
CA LYS A 245 10.07 -16.71 -14.32
C LYS A 245 9.15 -15.57 -13.87
N ILE A 246 8.75 -14.70 -14.80
CA ILE A 246 7.78 -13.62 -14.54
C ILE A 246 6.40 -14.21 -14.19
N ARG A 247 5.95 -15.20 -14.96
CA ARG A 247 4.66 -15.88 -14.72
C ARG A 247 4.64 -16.64 -13.39
N GLU A 248 5.76 -17.24 -12.99
CA GLU A 248 5.93 -17.90 -11.69
C GLU A 248 5.91 -16.91 -10.53
N SER A 249 6.51 -15.72 -10.68
CA SER A 249 6.46 -14.71 -9.62
C SER A 249 5.02 -14.26 -9.37
N HIS A 250 4.20 -14.06 -10.42
CA HIS A 250 2.77 -13.73 -10.26
C HIS A 250 1.96 -14.79 -9.48
N ASN A 251 2.41 -16.04 -9.45
CA ASN A 251 1.77 -17.13 -8.69
C ASN A 251 2.31 -17.28 -7.26
N SER A 252 3.44 -16.69 -6.90
CA SER A 252 4.10 -16.92 -5.61
C SER A 252 3.48 -16.12 -4.45
N GLY A 253 2.45 -15.31 -4.71
CA GLY A 253 1.71 -14.57 -3.67
C GLY A 253 2.49 -13.42 -3.01
N VAL A 254 3.68 -13.09 -3.51
CA VAL A 254 4.42 -11.89 -3.12
C VAL A 254 3.66 -10.67 -3.63
N ASP A 255 3.64 -9.58 -2.85
CA ASP A 255 3.09 -8.28 -3.27
C ASP A 255 3.83 -7.78 -4.52
N ILE A 256 3.27 -8.11 -5.69
CA ILE A 256 3.78 -7.66 -6.98
C ILE A 256 3.08 -6.36 -7.35
N LEU A 257 3.88 -5.38 -7.75
CA LEU A 257 3.38 -4.15 -8.36
C LEU A 257 2.97 -4.43 -9.80
N PHE A 258 1.67 -4.36 -10.07
CA PHE A 258 1.11 -4.46 -11.41
C PHE A 258 1.14 -3.09 -12.11
N SER A 259 1.48 -3.07 -13.41
CA SER A 259 1.25 -1.90 -14.25
C SER A 259 -0.23 -1.76 -14.61
N LEU A 260 -0.65 -0.56 -15.05
CA LEU A 260 -2.01 -0.37 -15.55
C LEU A 260 -2.34 -1.32 -16.72
N ARG A 261 -1.36 -1.58 -17.61
CA ARG A 261 -1.53 -2.53 -18.71
C ARG A 261 -1.73 -3.96 -18.20
N ASP A 262 -0.98 -4.41 -17.19
CA ASP A 262 -1.19 -5.75 -16.62
C ASP A 262 -2.63 -5.91 -16.08
N LEU A 263 -3.15 -4.87 -15.43
CA LEU A 263 -4.52 -4.85 -14.93
C LEU A 263 -5.55 -4.92 -16.08
N GLN A 264 -5.36 -4.12 -17.13
CA GLN A 264 -6.21 -4.17 -18.33
C GLN A 264 -6.17 -5.54 -19.03
N LEU A 265 -5.04 -6.22 -18.99
CA LEU A 265 -4.87 -7.58 -19.50
C LEU A 265 -5.52 -8.64 -18.59
N GLY A 266 -6.04 -8.25 -17.43
CA GLY A 266 -6.78 -9.13 -16.52
C GLY A 266 -5.89 -9.78 -15.46
N ALA A 267 -4.77 -9.17 -15.07
CA ALA A 267 -3.87 -9.72 -14.06
C ALA A 267 -4.53 -10.04 -12.72
N ILE A 268 -5.57 -9.28 -12.36
CA ILE A 268 -6.29 -9.44 -11.09
C ILE A 268 -7.74 -9.92 -11.30
N GLY A 269 -8.00 -10.50 -12.47
CA GLY A 269 -9.34 -10.86 -12.93
C GLY A 269 -10.05 -9.69 -13.62
N ASP A 270 -11.35 -9.84 -13.79
CA ASP A 270 -12.18 -8.79 -14.37
C ASP A 270 -12.27 -7.59 -13.40
N LEU A 271 -11.85 -6.42 -13.89
CA LEU A 271 -11.93 -5.15 -13.15
C LEU A 271 -13.35 -4.62 -13.13
N LYS A 272 -14.19 -4.97 -14.12
CA LYS A 272 -15.59 -4.53 -14.16
C LYS A 272 -16.44 -5.17 -13.07
N VAL A 273 -15.95 -6.25 -12.46
CA VAL A 273 -16.61 -6.97 -11.36
C VAL A 273 -15.94 -6.68 -10.02
N ILE A 274 -16.76 -6.45 -9.00
CA ILE A 274 -16.33 -6.35 -7.60
C ILE A 274 -16.16 -7.76 -7.04
N VAL A 275 -14.96 -8.06 -6.53
CA VAL A 275 -14.63 -9.36 -5.93
C VAL A 275 -14.36 -9.17 -4.45
N PRO A 276 -15.21 -9.67 -3.54
CA PRO A 276 -15.08 -9.44 -2.11
C PRO A 276 -13.69 -9.76 -1.56
N GLY A 277 -13.09 -8.80 -0.85
CA GLY A 277 -11.78 -8.95 -0.21
C GLY A 277 -10.59 -8.93 -1.17
N ARG A 278 -10.77 -8.56 -2.45
CA ARG A 278 -9.65 -8.36 -3.38
C ARG A 278 -8.81 -7.18 -2.92
N ARG A 279 -7.50 -7.39 -2.72
CA ARG A 279 -6.50 -6.35 -2.46
C ARG A 279 -5.30 -6.52 -3.38
N ARG A 280 -4.90 -5.47 -4.12
CA ARG A 280 -3.80 -5.53 -5.08
C ARG A 280 -3.00 -4.22 -5.12
N GLN A 281 -1.67 -4.33 -5.04
CA GLN A 281 -0.77 -3.20 -5.21
C GLN A 281 -0.48 -2.94 -6.69
N LEU A 282 -0.42 -1.68 -7.09
CA LEU A 282 -0.25 -1.30 -8.49
C LEU A 282 0.48 0.04 -8.65
N ILE A 283 1.02 0.25 -9.85
CA ILE A 283 1.56 1.52 -10.30
C ILE A 283 0.58 2.13 -11.31
N LEU A 284 0.17 3.37 -11.04
CA LEU A 284 -0.58 4.19 -11.98
C LEU A 284 0.35 5.18 -12.66
N GLY A 285 0.22 5.30 -13.98
CA GLY A 285 0.96 6.27 -14.78
C GLY A 285 2.23 5.71 -15.42
N GLU A 286 2.50 6.14 -16.65
CA GLU A 286 3.66 5.73 -17.46
C GLU A 286 4.35 6.97 -18.05
N GLN A 287 5.63 6.80 -18.44
CA GLN A 287 6.38 7.88 -19.07
C GLN A 287 5.73 8.32 -20.40
N GLY A 288 5.23 9.56 -20.44
CA GLY A 288 4.66 10.19 -21.64
C GLY A 288 3.13 10.23 -21.69
N SER A 289 2.43 9.51 -20.81
CA SER A 289 0.96 9.49 -20.71
C SER A 289 0.41 10.20 -19.46
N SER A 290 1.17 10.20 -18.36
CA SER A 290 0.84 10.93 -17.13
C SER A 290 1.98 11.85 -16.70
N LEU A 291 1.65 12.88 -15.92
CA LEU A 291 2.63 13.80 -15.33
C LEU A 291 3.44 13.10 -14.23
N TYR A 292 2.78 12.24 -13.45
CA TYR A 292 3.40 11.52 -12.36
C TYR A 292 3.16 10.01 -12.44
N CYS A 293 3.92 9.27 -11.65
CA CYS A 293 3.77 7.84 -11.45
C CYS A 293 3.44 7.61 -9.97
N TYR A 294 2.31 6.98 -9.71
CA TYR A 294 1.73 6.82 -8.39
C TYR A 294 1.77 5.36 -7.95
N LYS A 295 2.09 5.14 -6.67
CA LYS A 295 1.85 3.85 -6.03
C LYS A 295 0.42 3.84 -5.53
N ALA A 296 -0.31 2.76 -5.78
CA ALA A 296 -1.68 2.62 -5.36
C ALA A 296 -2.01 1.20 -4.88
N VAL A 297 -3.09 1.08 -4.12
CA VAL A 297 -3.67 -0.18 -3.67
C VAL A 297 -5.15 -0.17 -4.04
N LEU A 298 -5.58 -1.13 -4.86
CA LEU A 298 -6.99 -1.35 -5.18
C LEU A 298 -7.57 -2.36 -4.20
N MET A 299 -8.70 -2.01 -3.60
CA MET A 299 -9.41 -2.83 -2.62
C MET A 299 -10.89 -2.91 -2.94
N ASP A 300 -11.42 -4.13 -2.99
CA ASP A 300 -12.85 -4.40 -3.08
C ASP A 300 -13.36 -4.79 -1.68
N ALA A 301 -14.45 -4.17 -1.23
CA ALA A 301 -15.00 -4.36 0.11
C ALA A 301 -15.29 -5.85 0.43
N LYS A 302 -15.04 -6.26 1.67
CA LYS A 302 -15.22 -7.67 2.12
C LYS A 302 -16.69 -8.07 2.20
N ASN A 303 -17.57 -7.16 2.64
CA ASN A 303 -19.00 -7.41 2.81
C ASN A 303 -19.81 -6.71 1.71
N GLN A 304 -20.59 -7.46 0.93
CA GLN A 304 -21.50 -6.89 -0.10
C GLN A 304 -22.91 -6.57 0.42
N ASN A 305 -23.22 -6.92 1.68
CA ASN A 305 -24.55 -6.73 2.27
C ASN A 305 -24.78 -5.32 2.85
N GLU A 306 -23.75 -4.48 2.86
CA GLU A 306 -23.81 -3.12 3.39
C GLU A 306 -24.24 -2.13 2.29
N THR A 307 -25.03 -1.13 2.65
CA THR A 307 -25.37 -0.03 1.73
C THR A 307 -24.15 0.85 1.54
N PHE A 308 -23.46 0.68 0.41
CA PHE A 308 -22.34 1.54 0.02
C PHE A 308 -22.81 2.95 -0.31
N VAL A 309 -22.01 3.94 0.07
CA VAL A 309 -22.21 5.35 -0.31
C VAL A 309 -21.64 5.58 -1.72
N TYR A 310 -20.54 4.90 -2.05
CA TYR A 310 -19.87 5.03 -3.34
C TYR A 310 -19.56 3.64 -3.93
N HIS A 311 -19.74 3.47 -5.23
CA HIS A 311 -19.35 2.23 -5.90
C HIS A 311 -17.84 2.14 -6.15
N CYS A 312 -17.21 3.27 -6.45
CA CYS A 312 -15.77 3.38 -6.57
C CYS A 312 -15.32 4.73 -6.04
N GLY A 313 -14.24 4.78 -5.27
CA GLY A 313 -13.69 6.02 -4.74
C GLY A 313 -12.17 6.02 -4.74
N VAL A 314 -11.57 7.21 -4.84
CA VAL A 314 -10.12 7.39 -4.75
C VAL A 314 -9.77 8.01 -3.41
N PHE A 315 -8.80 7.42 -2.70
CA PHE A 315 -8.33 7.90 -1.41
C PHE A 315 -6.85 8.30 -1.49
N ILE A 316 -6.58 9.60 -1.46
CA ILE A 316 -5.22 10.14 -1.60
C ILE A 316 -4.55 10.22 -0.23
N VAL A 317 -3.39 9.57 -0.09
CA VAL A 317 -2.56 9.55 1.10
C VAL A 317 -1.32 10.43 0.89
N PRO A 318 -1.21 11.58 1.57
CA PRO A 318 -0.02 12.42 1.52
C PRO A 318 1.23 11.68 2.01
N LYS A 319 2.41 12.04 1.47
CA LYS A 319 3.70 11.43 1.83
C LYS A 319 3.94 11.37 3.35
N ALA A 320 3.62 12.46 4.06
CA ALA A 320 3.83 12.56 5.50
C ALA A 320 3.06 11.50 6.31
N ARG A 321 1.93 11.04 5.77
CA ARG A 321 1.00 10.10 6.41
C ARG A 321 1.14 8.68 5.89
N ALA A 322 1.83 8.47 4.76
CA ALA A 322 1.98 7.16 4.13
C ALA A 322 2.62 6.07 5.02
N GLN A 323 3.21 6.46 6.16
CA GLN A 323 3.80 5.56 7.15
C GLN A 323 2.90 5.32 8.39
N GLU A 324 1.77 6.02 8.50
CA GLU A 324 0.79 5.76 9.55
C GLU A 324 0.21 4.36 9.37
N TRP A 325 0.01 3.66 10.48
CA TRP A 325 -0.50 2.29 10.47
C TRP A 325 -1.80 2.16 9.65
N LEU A 326 -2.69 3.15 9.76
CA LEU A 326 -3.96 3.21 9.04
C LEU A 326 -3.82 3.09 7.51
N PHE A 327 -2.70 3.58 6.95
CA PHE A 327 -2.48 3.55 5.49
C PHE A 327 -1.38 2.56 5.07
N ALA A 328 -0.44 2.25 5.95
CA ALA A 328 0.70 1.40 5.66
C ALA A 328 0.43 -0.10 5.90
N SER A 329 -0.39 -0.43 6.90
CA SER A 329 -0.76 -1.82 7.21
C SER A 329 -1.95 -2.29 6.37
N GLU A 330 -2.06 -3.61 6.17
CA GLU A 330 -3.21 -4.17 5.47
C GLU A 330 -4.49 -4.01 6.32
N GLU A 331 -4.40 -4.24 7.62
CA GLU A 331 -5.49 -4.13 8.57
C GLU A 331 -6.06 -2.71 8.61
N GLY A 332 -5.18 -1.71 8.70
CA GLY A 332 -5.56 -0.29 8.65
C GLY A 332 -6.22 0.10 7.32
N GLN A 333 -5.68 -0.39 6.20
CA GLN A 333 -6.27 -0.13 4.88
C GLN A 333 -7.72 -0.63 4.78
N TRP A 334 -8.02 -1.79 5.38
CA TRP A 334 -9.38 -2.32 5.44
C TRP A 334 -10.34 -1.43 6.27
N LEU A 335 -9.87 -0.85 7.38
CA LEU A 335 -10.66 0.10 8.16
C LEU A 335 -11.01 1.36 7.36
N VAL A 336 -10.09 1.83 6.51
CA VAL A 336 -10.37 2.98 5.62
C VAL A 336 -11.45 2.63 4.60
N VAL A 337 -11.46 1.41 4.04
CA VAL A 337 -12.50 0.95 3.11
C VAL A 337 -13.88 0.93 3.78
N GLU A 338 -13.95 0.39 4.99
CA GLU A 338 -15.20 0.31 5.78
C GLU A 338 -15.71 1.70 6.16
N SER A 339 -14.83 2.58 6.64
CA SER A 339 -15.16 3.96 7.00
C SER A 339 -15.63 4.80 5.80
N ALA A 340 -14.99 4.63 4.63
CA ALA A 340 -15.38 5.30 3.40
C ALA A 340 -16.70 4.77 2.81
N LYS A 341 -17.21 3.63 3.30
CA LYS A 341 -18.42 2.95 2.79
C LYS A 341 -18.38 2.78 1.26
N ALA A 342 -17.22 2.45 0.71
CA ALA A 342 -17.00 2.32 -0.73
C ALA A 342 -16.96 0.84 -1.14
N ALA A 343 -17.63 0.47 -2.24
CA ALA A 343 -17.59 -0.91 -2.75
C ALA A 343 -16.20 -1.26 -3.32
N ARG A 344 -15.55 -0.30 -4.00
CA ARG A 344 -14.14 -0.30 -4.36
C ARG A 344 -13.46 0.99 -3.88
N LEU A 345 -12.29 0.85 -3.28
CA LEU A 345 -11.43 1.97 -2.91
C LEU A 345 -10.07 1.84 -3.59
N ILE A 346 -9.62 2.90 -4.25
CA ILE A 346 -8.29 3.03 -4.84
C ILE A 346 -7.49 3.98 -3.96
N MET A 347 -6.63 3.42 -3.11
CA MET A 347 -5.78 4.21 -2.23
C MET A 347 -4.49 4.61 -2.96
N VAL A 348 -4.22 5.90 -3.11
CA VAL A 348 -3.10 6.45 -3.89
C VAL A 348 -2.10 7.15 -2.98
N PHE A 349 -0.84 6.74 -3.03
CA PHE A 349 0.23 7.25 -2.17
C PHE A 349 1.05 8.30 -2.90
N LEU A 350 1.13 9.50 -2.31
CA LEU A 350 1.99 10.57 -2.81
C LEU A 350 3.41 10.44 -2.26
N ASP A 351 4.39 10.87 -3.04
CA ASP A 351 5.81 10.89 -2.68
C ASP A 351 6.45 12.28 -2.86
N SER A 352 7.78 12.37 -2.76
CA SER A 352 8.50 13.65 -2.86
C SER A 352 8.31 14.38 -4.19
N ARG A 353 7.95 13.68 -5.27
CA ARG A 353 7.69 14.29 -6.59
C ARG A 353 6.42 15.16 -6.56
N HIS A 354 5.56 14.92 -5.58
CA HIS A 354 4.28 15.60 -5.40
C HIS A 354 4.32 16.69 -4.32
N ALA A 355 5.48 16.90 -3.66
CA ALA A 355 5.59 17.76 -2.49
C ALA A 355 5.23 19.24 -2.74
N SER A 356 5.31 19.71 -3.99
CA SER A 356 4.96 21.06 -4.43
C SER A 356 3.80 21.11 -5.43
N ALA A 357 3.13 19.98 -5.68
CA ALA A 357 2.05 19.90 -6.65
C ALA A 357 0.72 20.30 -6.00
N ASP A 358 -0.07 21.12 -6.69
CA ASP A 358 -1.46 21.39 -6.30
C ASP A 358 -2.28 20.10 -6.39
N ILE A 359 -3.13 19.85 -5.40
CA ILE A 359 -3.98 18.67 -5.37
C ILE A 359 -4.92 18.60 -6.57
N ASP A 360 -5.38 19.73 -7.09
CA ASP A 360 -6.27 19.73 -8.26
C ASP A 360 -5.53 19.30 -9.53
N VAL A 361 -4.23 19.57 -9.61
CA VAL A 361 -3.37 19.05 -10.69
C VAL A 361 -3.20 17.53 -10.55
N VAL A 362 -2.97 17.05 -9.32
CA VAL A 362 -2.84 15.61 -9.03
C VAL A 362 -4.14 14.87 -9.35
N LYS A 363 -5.31 15.41 -8.97
CA LYS A 363 -6.62 14.81 -9.30
C LYS A 363 -6.85 14.76 -10.80
N LYS A 364 -6.49 15.82 -11.52
CA LYS A 364 -6.62 15.88 -12.98
C LYS A 364 -5.74 14.87 -13.70
N ASP A 365 -4.52 14.64 -13.20
CA ASP A 365 -3.60 13.62 -13.74
C ASP A 365 -4.06 12.19 -13.41
N LEU A 366 -4.58 11.97 -12.20
CA LEU A 366 -5.09 10.67 -11.77
C LEU A 366 -6.39 10.26 -12.46
N SER A 367 -7.31 11.19 -12.69
CA SER A 367 -8.66 10.91 -13.22
C SER A 367 -8.67 9.92 -14.39
N PRO A 368 -7.92 10.12 -15.50
CA PRO A 368 -7.94 9.18 -16.61
C PRO A 368 -7.37 7.79 -16.24
N LEU A 369 -6.44 7.71 -15.28
CA LEU A 369 -5.79 6.46 -14.87
C LEU A 369 -6.72 5.58 -14.01
N VAL A 370 -7.56 6.21 -13.19
CA VAL A 370 -8.46 5.49 -12.27
C VAL A 370 -9.82 5.16 -12.89
N MET A 371 -10.23 5.85 -13.96
CA MET A 371 -11.47 5.53 -14.70
C MET A 371 -11.44 4.12 -15.30
N ASP A 372 -10.28 3.65 -15.74
CA ASP A 372 -10.11 2.28 -16.24
C ASP A 372 -10.34 1.21 -15.16
N LEU A 373 -10.22 1.60 -13.87
CA LEU A 373 -10.39 0.72 -12.72
C LEU A 373 -11.82 0.74 -12.15
N GLU A 374 -12.71 1.53 -12.74
CA GLU A 374 -14.09 1.64 -12.29
C GLU A 374 -14.88 0.37 -12.67
N PRO A 375 -15.61 -0.25 -11.70
CA PRO A 375 -16.48 -1.39 -11.95
C PRO A 375 -17.65 -1.01 -12.88
N GLU A 376 -18.22 -1.98 -13.58
CA GLU A 376 -19.41 -1.75 -14.40
C GLU A 376 -20.66 -1.78 -13.52
N TYR A 377 -21.49 -0.73 -13.62
CA TYR A 377 -22.70 -0.59 -12.82
C TYR A 377 -23.92 -0.28 -13.70
N PRO A 378 -25.10 -0.86 -13.41
CA PRO A 378 -26.27 -0.74 -14.29
C PRO A 378 -27.01 0.61 -14.26
N GLU A 379 -26.63 1.57 -13.42
CA GLU A 379 -27.26 2.90 -13.34
C GLU A 379 -26.21 4.03 -13.43
N GLU A 380 -26.57 5.17 -14.04
CA GLU A 380 -25.72 6.37 -14.13
C GLU A 380 -25.45 6.93 -12.72
N THR A 381 -24.21 6.81 -12.25
CA THR A 381 -23.76 7.29 -10.94
C THR A 381 -23.06 8.65 -11.03
N ASP A 382 -23.06 9.35 -9.89
CA ASP A 382 -22.24 10.54 -9.65
C ASP A 382 -20.74 10.29 -9.95
N PRO A 383 -19.97 11.34 -10.32
CA PRO A 383 -18.55 11.20 -10.62
C PRO A 383 -17.76 10.64 -9.43
N MET A 384 -16.78 9.78 -9.73
CA MET A 384 -15.93 9.12 -8.72
C MET A 384 -15.31 10.14 -7.73
N PRO A 385 -15.61 10.04 -6.42
CA PRO A 385 -15.13 10.98 -5.44
C PRO A 385 -13.64 10.81 -5.17
N PHE A 386 -12.97 11.94 -4.99
CA PHE A 386 -11.59 12.01 -4.49
C PHE A 386 -11.61 12.45 -3.03
N MET A 387 -11.24 11.54 -2.15
CA MET A 387 -11.01 11.78 -0.72
C MET A 387 -9.51 11.97 -0.47
N MET A 388 -9.17 12.67 0.60
CA MET A 388 -7.79 12.81 1.05
C MET A 388 -7.74 12.50 2.54
N ALA A 389 -6.66 11.85 2.99
CA ALA A 389 -6.37 11.70 4.40
C ALA A 389 -6.14 13.07 5.06
N SER A 390 -7.19 13.69 5.62
CA SER A 390 -7.10 14.89 6.46
C SER A 390 -6.73 14.52 7.89
N ASP A 391 -5.98 15.38 8.58
CA ASP A 391 -5.57 15.20 9.98
C ASP A 391 -6.72 15.50 10.97
N GLY A 392 -7.95 15.69 10.49
CA GLY A 392 -9.12 16.05 11.27
C GLY A 392 -9.02 17.43 11.92
N VAL A 393 -8.05 18.27 11.53
CA VAL A 393 -7.81 19.58 12.15
C VAL A 393 -8.56 20.67 11.38
N LYS A 394 -9.55 21.27 12.05
CA LYS A 394 -10.34 22.42 11.58
C LYS A 394 -9.52 23.71 11.54
N GLN A 395 -8.66 23.93 12.54
CA GLN A 395 -7.80 25.12 12.65
C GLN A 395 -6.46 24.76 13.29
N ARG A 396 -5.37 25.34 12.77
CA ARG A 396 -4.00 25.18 13.26
C ARG A 396 -3.33 26.54 13.46
N ASP A 397 -2.82 26.78 14.66
CA ASP A 397 -2.07 27.98 15.03
C ASP A 397 -0.68 27.58 15.56
N ILE A 398 0.37 27.82 14.77
CA ILE A 398 1.76 27.55 15.19
C ILE A 398 2.17 28.61 16.22
N LEU A 399 2.48 28.17 17.44
CA LEU A 399 2.92 29.04 18.53
C LEU A 399 4.42 29.33 18.44
N GLN A 400 5.21 28.29 18.15
CA GLN A 400 6.65 28.39 18.14
C GLN A 400 7.29 27.28 17.30
N GLU A 401 8.35 27.63 16.58
CA GLU A 401 9.34 26.67 16.10
C GLU A 401 10.62 26.78 16.94
N VAL A 402 11.13 25.63 17.38
CA VAL A 402 12.31 25.50 18.24
C VAL A 402 13.27 24.53 17.58
N THR A 403 14.58 24.75 17.66
CA THR A 403 15.57 23.77 17.19
C THR A 403 16.52 23.44 18.33
N SER A 404 16.60 22.17 18.69
CA SER A 404 17.59 21.63 19.63
C SER A 404 18.76 20.99 18.89
N GLU A 405 19.93 20.93 19.52
CA GLU A 405 21.09 20.19 19.03
C GLU A 405 20.88 18.66 19.11
N ILE A 406 20.08 18.18 20.07
CA ILE A 406 19.84 16.75 20.31
C ILE A 406 18.56 16.30 19.59
N THR A 407 17.43 16.95 19.86
CA THR A 407 16.14 16.56 19.26
C THR A 407 15.96 17.10 17.84
N GLY A 408 16.71 18.14 17.45
CA GLY A 408 16.55 18.80 16.16
C GLY A 408 15.36 19.76 16.14
N PRO A 409 14.81 20.06 14.94
CA PRO A 409 13.71 21.02 14.79
C PRO A 409 12.36 20.47 15.27
N MET A 410 11.64 21.29 16.03
CA MET A 410 10.39 20.99 16.72
C MET A 410 9.37 22.12 16.49
N VAL A 411 8.10 21.78 16.54
CA VAL A 411 6.96 22.70 16.39
C VAL A 411 6.02 22.52 17.57
N VAL A 412 5.62 23.65 18.17
CA VAL A 412 4.52 23.72 19.14
C VAL A 412 3.35 24.42 18.45
N GLU A 413 2.21 23.76 18.38
CA GLU A 413 1.00 24.27 17.73
C GLU A 413 -0.25 24.05 18.56
N ASP A 414 -1.20 24.98 18.47
CA ASP A 414 -2.56 24.81 18.96
C ASP A 414 -3.45 24.34 17.81
N VAL A 415 -4.25 23.30 18.04
CA VAL A 415 -5.15 22.70 17.05
C VAL A 415 -6.58 22.59 17.56
N LEU A 416 -7.52 22.76 16.65
CA LEU A 416 -8.94 22.52 16.86
C LEU A 416 -9.38 21.37 15.94
N TYR A 417 -9.96 20.32 16.49
CA TYR A 417 -10.44 19.19 15.68
C TYR A 417 -11.83 19.42 15.10
N GLU A 418 -12.15 18.78 13.97
CA GLU A 418 -13.49 18.70 13.41
C GLU A 418 -14.34 17.72 14.23
N ASN A 419 -15.54 18.13 14.65
CA ASN A 419 -16.46 17.23 15.37
C ASN A 419 -16.95 16.15 14.40
N VAL A 420 -16.59 14.89 14.67
CA VAL A 420 -16.96 13.73 13.84
C VAL A 420 -18.40 13.26 14.15
N ASP A 421 -18.95 13.64 15.31
CA ASP A 421 -20.31 13.29 15.70
C ASP A 421 -21.30 14.42 15.38
N GLY A 422 -22.23 14.13 14.47
CA GLY A 422 -23.36 14.99 14.11
C GLY A 422 -24.42 15.16 15.21
N ASP A 423 -24.05 15.03 16.49
CA ASP A 423 -24.96 15.21 17.62
C ASP A 423 -24.90 16.68 18.08
N GLN A 424 -25.95 17.44 17.77
CA GLN A 424 -26.11 18.86 18.11
C GLN A 424 -26.35 19.13 19.60
N SER A 425 -25.83 18.30 20.51
CA SER A 425 -25.90 18.52 21.95
C SER A 425 -24.55 18.87 22.56
N CYS A 426 -24.30 20.17 22.70
CA CYS A 426 -23.52 20.76 23.80
C CYS A 426 -22.13 20.17 24.11
N MET A 427 -21.31 19.84 23.11
CA MET A 427 -19.86 19.68 23.33
C MET A 427 -19.14 20.90 22.76
N SER A 428 -18.56 21.71 23.66
CA SER A 428 -17.69 22.83 23.30
C SER A 428 -16.51 22.31 22.47
N GLU A 429 -16.18 22.99 21.36
CA GLU A 429 -15.02 22.67 20.53
C GLU A 429 -13.77 22.54 21.43
N LYS A 430 -13.16 21.34 21.47
CA LYS A 430 -11.97 21.07 22.29
C LYS A 430 -10.72 21.51 21.53
N MET A 431 -9.89 22.31 22.17
CA MET A 431 -8.61 22.77 21.63
C MET A 431 -7.47 22.04 22.31
N PHE A 432 -6.47 21.62 21.53
CA PHE A 432 -5.32 20.89 22.03
C PHE A 432 -4.03 21.60 21.65
N ARG A 433 -3.02 21.49 22.50
CA ARG A 433 -1.65 21.90 22.21
C ARG A 433 -0.81 20.68 21.91
N ARG A 434 -0.09 20.71 20.79
CA ARG A 434 0.75 19.62 20.32
C ARG A 434 2.22 19.99 20.30
N LEU A 435 3.07 18.99 20.53
CA LEU A 435 4.50 19.00 20.26
C LEU A 435 4.79 18.02 19.12
N ILE A 436 5.45 18.49 18.06
CA ILE A 436 5.79 17.69 16.88
C ILE A 436 7.28 17.86 16.55
N PHE A 437 7.99 16.77 16.32
CA PHE A 437 9.36 16.82 15.81
C PHE A 437 9.33 16.85 14.27
N LYS A 438 10.02 17.80 13.63
CA LYS A 438 9.99 17.91 12.14
C LYS A 438 10.62 16.69 11.44
N ARG A 439 11.48 15.93 12.13
CA ARG A 439 12.03 14.64 11.63
C ARG A 439 10.95 13.56 11.46
N SER A 440 9.83 13.70 12.18
CA SER A 440 8.69 12.79 12.21
C SER A 440 7.39 13.61 12.10
N SER A 441 7.29 14.48 11.08
CA SER A 441 6.19 15.45 10.95
C SER A 441 4.77 14.85 10.82
N GLY A 442 4.64 13.54 10.62
CA GLY A 442 3.37 12.81 10.66
C GLY A 442 3.01 12.21 12.02
N LEU A 443 3.87 12.35 13.05
CA LEU A 443 3.67 11.78 14.39
C LEU A 443 3.64 12.89 15.45
N VAL A 444 2.51 13.02 16.13
CA VAL A 444 2.36 13.91 17.30
C VAL A 444 3.10 13.28 18.49
N GLN A 445 4.08 13.98 19.04
CA GLN A 445 4.93 13.49 20.13
C GLN A 445 4.24 13.63 21.49
N SER A 446 3.51 14.73 21.67
CA SER A 446 2.72 14.97 22.86
C SER A 446 1.52 15.85 22.51
N GLU A 447 0.40 15.58 23.16
CA GLU A 447 -0.82 16.35 23.02
C GLU A 447 -1.42 16.63 24.40
N ALA A 448 -1.86 17.88 24.62
CA ALA A 448 -2.43 18.32 25.88
C ALA A 448 -3.68 19.16 25.66
N LEU A 449 -4.73 18.91 26.43
CA LEU A 449 -5.99 19.65 26.33
C LEU A 449 -5.83 21.07 26.86
N LEU A 450 -6.40 22.06 26.16
CA LEU A 450 -6.46 23.44 26.61
C LEU A 450 -7.84 23.77 27.17
N ILE A 451 -7.86 24.41 28.35
CA ILE A 451 -9.08 24.90 29.01
C ILE A 451 -8.99 26.42 29.21
N ARG A 452 -10.15 27.09 29.13
CA ARG A 452 -10.26 28.53 29.43
C ARG A 452 -10.38 28.74 30.93
N GLU A 453 -9.59 29.66 31.48
CA GLU A 453 -9.80 30.10 32.86
C GLU A 453 -11.07 30.94 32.96
N SER A 454 -12.02 30.51 33.79
CA SER A 454 -13.08 31.38 34.29
C SER A 454 -12.50 32.31 35.35
N PRO A 455 -12.75 33.64 35.30
CA PRO A 455 -12.26 34.56 36.32
C PRO A 455 -12.88 34.20 37.68
N SER A 456 -12.09 33.64 38.60
CA SER A 456 -12.54 33.32 39.95
C SER A 456 -12.45 34.55 40.86
N ASP A 457 -13.56 34.83 41.54
CA ASP A 457 -13.69 35.78 42.65
C ASP A 457 -12.65 35.52 43.75
N GLU A 458 -11.61 36.36 43.83
CA GLU A 458 -10.88 36.54 45.08
C GLU A 458 -11.59 37.59 45.94
N THR A 459 -12.43 37.10 46.85
CA THR A 459 -12.87 37.86 48.03
C THR A 459 -11.75 37.93 49.07
N ASP A 460 -11.63 39.13 49.65
CA ASP A 460 -10.99 39.49 50.93
C ASP A 460 -9.45 39.60 51.01
N SER A 461 -8.91 40.82 50.98
CA SER A 461 -8.99 41.75 52.12
C SER A 461 -7.90 42.84 52.09
N LYS A 462 -8.30 44.08 52.42
CA LYS A 462 -7.49 45.24 52.88
C LYS A 462 -6.61 45.90 51.79
N THR A 463 -6.62 47.22 51.57
CA THR A 463 -6.93 48.34 52.47
C THR A 463 -7.20 49.57 51.61
N GLU A 464 -8.24 50.33 51.96
CA GLU A 464 -8.47 51.67 51.45
C GLU A 464 -7.36 52.62 51.92
N ASN A 465 -6.82 53.45 51.02
CA ASN A 465 -6.52 54.84 51.34
C ASN A 465 -6.32 55.74 50.10
N SER A 466 -7.22 56.72 50.04
CA SER A 466 -7.03 58.13 49.67
C SER A 466 -6.55 58.54 48.26
N SER A 467 -7.52 59.13 47.56
CA SER A 467 -7.50 60.49 46.99
C SER A 467 -6.77 60.76 45.67
N ALA A 468 -7.58 61.28 44.74
CA ALA A 468 -7.24 61.75 43.42
C ALA A 468 -6.37 63.03 43.42
N SER A 469 -5.45 63.10 42.46
CA SER A 469 -5.31 64.32 41.65
C SER A 469 -4.89 63.99 40.22
N SER A 470 -5.64 64.57 39.31
CA SER A 470 -5.63 64.41 37.86
C SER A 470 -4.43 65.05 37.17
N LYS A 471 -3.90 64.42 36.11
CA LYS A 471 -3.47 65.13 34.89
C LYS A 471 -3.53 64.23 33.64
N LYS A 472 -4.39 64.65 32.73
CA LYS A 472 -4.70 64.11 31.39
C LYS A 472 -3.45 63.98 30.49
N LYS A 473 -3.38 62.92 29.67
CA LYS A 473 -3.27 63.06 28.19
C LYS A 473 -3.43 61.75 27.41
N SER A 474 -4.15 61.90 26.28
CA SER A 474 -4.19 61.10 25.05
C SER A 474 -4.72 59.66 25.08
N GLN A 475 -6.02 59.57 24.78
CA GLN A 475 -6.67 58.41 24.19
C GLN A 475 -6.04 58.05 22.83
N LYS A 476 -5.54 56.82 22.71
CA LYS A 476 -5.57 56.04 21.47
C LYS A 476 -6.31 54.75 21.81
N LYS A 477 -7.49 54.57 21.21
CA LYS A 477 -8.25 53.31 21.23
C LYS A 477 -7.38 52.22 20.59
N GLY A 478 -6.81 51.36 21.41
CA GLY A 478 -6.52 49.98 21.06
C GLY A 478 -7.51 49.13 21.83
N LEU A 479 -8.42 48.45 21.14
CA LEU A 479 -9.14 47.32 21.71
C LEU A 479 -8.10 46.21 21.97
N THR A 480 -7.44 46.25 23.12
CA THR A 480 -6.85 45.04 23.68
C THR A 480 -7.97 44.35 24.45
N GLY A 481 -8.74 43.52 23.72
CA GLY A 481 -9.56 42.51 24.37
C GLY A 481 -8.66 41.69 25.29
N SER A 482 -9.13 41.48 26.51
CA SER A 482 -8.54 40.56 27.47
C SER A 482 -8.16 39.27 26.75
N LYS A 483 -6.88 38.89 26.75
CA LYS A 483 -6.48 37.56 26.33
C LYS A 483 -7.13 36.60 27.33
N ASP A 484 -8.14 35.85 26.90
CA ASP A 484 -8.56 34.64 27.60
C ASP A 484 -7.30 33.79 27.77
N SER A 485 -6.81 33.63 29.01
CA SER A 485 -5.66 32.79 29.31
C SER A 485 -6.07 31.33 29.14
N LEU A 486 -5.68 30.73 28.01
CA LEU A 486 -5.75 29.29 27.82
C LEU A 486 -4.64 28.63 28.66
N ARG A 487 -5.01 27.64 29.47
CA ARG A 487 -4.06 26.82 30.26
C ARG A 487 -4.18 25.36 29.87
N VAL A 488 -3.09 24.61 30.07
CA VAL A 488 -3.08 23.15 29.90
C VAL A 488 -3.83 22.48 31.05
N ASP A 489 -4.68 21.52 30.72
CA ASP A 489 -5.35 20.65 31.68
C ASP A 489 -4.52 19.38 31.94
N HIS A 490 -3.77 19.39 33.04
CA HIS A 490 -2.98 18.22 33.49
C HIS A 490 -3.82 17.09 34.11
N SER A 491 -5.15 17.23 34.16
CA SER A 491 -6.05 16.13 34.55
C SER A 491 -6.52 15.28 33.38
N TYR A 492 -6.09 15.61 32.16
CA TYR A 492 -6.41 14.90 30.92
C TYR A 492 -5.15 14.29 30.29
N LEU A 493 -5.27 13.06 29.79
CA LEU A 493 -4.23 12.38 29.02
C LEU A 493 -4.57 12.43 27.53
N GLY A 494 -3.71 13.06 26.74
CA GLY A 494 -3.87 13.14 25.27
C GLY A 494 -3.54 11.85 24.53
N SER A 495 -2.65 11.02 25.08
CA SER A 495 -2.21 9.77 24.46
C SER A 495 -2.82 8.57 25.17
N SER A 496 -3.41 7.63 24.43
CA SER A 496 -4.10 6.48 25.03
C SER A 496 -3.13 5.50 25.72
N TYR A 497 -1.90 5.34 25.20
CA TYR A 497 -0.87 4.55 25.88
C TYR A 497 -0.45 5.11 27.25
N HIS A 498 -0.58 6.42 27.51
CA HIS A 498 -0.36 6.94 28.87
C HIS A 498 -1.40 6.35 29.83
N SER A 499 -2.65 6.20 29.40
CA SER A 499 -3.66 5.49 30.18
C SER A 499 -3.23 4.05 30.45
N SER A 500 -2.71 3.34 29.44
CA SER A 500 -2.15 1.99 29.63
C SER A 500 -1.02 1.94 30.67
N ILE A 501 -0.10 2.92 30.68
CA ILE A 501 0.94 3.05 31.71
C ILE A 501 0.30 3.18 33.10
N ILE A 502 -0.70 4.04 33.27
CA ILE A 502 -1.42 4.21 34.54
C ILE A 502 -2.13 2.92 34.94
N CYS A 503 -2.86 2.29 34.02
CA CYS A 503 -3.60 1.05 34.24
C CYS A 503 -2.69 -0.06 34.75
N GLY A 504 -1.49 -0.20 34.17
CA GLY A 504 -0.50 -1.20 34.59
C GLY A 504 0.02 -1.04 36.01
N LEU A 505 -0.13 0.13 36.65
CA LEU A 505 0.13 0.30 38.08
C LEU A 505 -0.77 -0.58 38.95
N SER A 506 -1.87 -1.10 38.39
CA SER A 506 -2.75 -2.08 39.05
C SER A 506 -1.97 -3.32 39.46
N LEU A 507 -0.92 -3.69 38.72
CA LEU A 507 -0.06 -4.83 39.06
C LEU A 507 0.59 -4.71 40.44
N VAL A 508 0.77 -3.48 40.96
CA VAL A 508 1.38 -3.21 42.26
C VAL A 508 0.47 -2.37 43.18
N ALA A 509 -0.85 -2.38 42.93
CA ALA A 509 -1.83 -1.53 43.60
C ALA A 509 -1.82 -1.66 45.14
N SER A 510 -1.63 -2.87 45.69
CA SER A 510 -1.57 -3.11 47.13
C SER A 510 -0.37 -2.46 47.76
N ALA A 511 0.78 -2.49 47.09
CA ALA A 511 1.97 -1.84 47.60
C ALA A 511 1.84 -0.33 47.54
N LEU A 512 1.26 0.21 46.46
CA LEU A 512 0.91 1.63 46.35
C LEU A 512 -0.07 2.05 47.46
N SER A 513 -1.11 1.26 47.71
CA SER A 513 -2.12 1.51 48.74
C SER A 513 -1.54 1.43 50.16
N ALA A 514 -0.65 0.46 50.40
CA ALA A 514 0.06 0.32 51.67
C ALA A 514 0.98 1.52 51.94
N ALA A 515 1.75 1.96 50.94
CA ALA A 515 2.60 3.16 51.03
C ALA A 515 1.76 4.42 51.27
N ALA A 516 0.64 4.57 50.55
CA ALA A 516 -0.29 5.68 50.76
C ALA A 516 -0.86 5.71 52.18
N SER A 517 -1.16 4.54 52.74
CA SER A 517 -1.70 4.39 54.11
C SER A 517 -0.65 4.62 55.20
N SER A 518 0.62 4.26 54.95
CA SER A 518 1.74 4.49 55.87
C SER A 518 2.30 5.92 55.80
N GLY A 519 1.88 6.71 54.80
CA GLY A 519 2.41 8.04 54.53
C GLY A 519 3.80 8.01 53.88
N GLU A 520 4.26 6.84 53.43
CA GLU A 520 5.50 6.68 52.69
C GLU A 520 5.30 7.10 51.23
N ARG A 521 6.37 7.57 50.60
CA ARG A 521 6.35 7.93 49.18
C ARG A 521 6.96 6.82 48.33
N VAL A 522 6.35 6.54 47.20
CA VAL A 522 6.82 5.52 46.26
C VAL A 522 7.76 6.16 45.24
N SER A 523 8.99 5.67 45.16
CA SER A 523 9.99 6.15 44.21
C SER A 523 9.58 5.77 42.79
N THR A 524 9.35 6.78 41.95
CA THR A 524 8.96 6.61 40.54
C THR A 524 9.94 7.38 39.67
N THR A 525 10.67 6.67 38.81
CA THR A 525 11.61 7.28 37.87
C THR A 525 11.03 7.19 36.47
N ILE A 526 11.02 8.31 35.74
CA ILE A 526 10.55 8.38 34.35
C ILE A 526 11.73 8.80 33.49
N VAL A 527 12.09 8.00 32.49
CA VAL A 527 13.10 8.36 31.51
C VAL A 527 12.38 8.89 30.27
N GLY A 528 12.63 10.15 29.93
CA GLY A 528 11.92 10.90 28.91
C GLY A 528 10.86 11.84 29.51
N LEU A 529 11.00 13.15 29.26
CA LEU A 529 10.05 14.16 29.73
C LEU A 529 8.93 14.42 28.71
N GLY A 530 9.26 14.48 27.42
CA GLY A 530 8.34 14.92 26.38
C GLY A 530 7.81 16.33 26.69
N ALA A 531 6.51 16.56 26.51
CA ALA A 531 5.84 17.79 26.95
C ALA A 531 5.57 17.87 28.47
N GLY A 532 5.99 16.88 29.25
CA GLY A 532 5.79 16.82 30.69
C GLY A 532 4.38 16.39 31.14
N SER A 533 3.54 15.91 30.22
CA SER A 533 2.14 15.58 30.49
C SER A 533 1.99 14.37 31.42
N LEU A 534 2.71 13.28 31.17
CA LEU A 534 2.69 12.09 32.03
C LEU A 534 3.15 12.38 33.48
N PRO A 535 4.32 12.99 33.73
CA PRO A 535 4.73 13.31 35.10
C PRO A 535 3.78 14.27 35.82
N MET A 536 3.23 15.28 35.13
CA MET A 536 2.28 16.21 35.72
C MET A 536 0.95 15.52 36.07
N PHE A 537 0.47 14.63 35.20
CA PHE A 537 -0.70 13.81 35.46
C PHE A 537 -0.47 12.89 36.66
N LEU A 538 0.64 12.16 36.71
CA LEU A 538 0.99 11.29 37.83
C LEU A 538 1.08 12.05 39.16
N ARG A 539 1.74 13.21 39.17
CA ARG A 539 1.83 14.10 40.34
C ARG A 539 0.45 14.53 40.84
N GLY A 540 -0.44 14.92 39.93
CA GLY A 540 -1.81 15.34 40.28
C GLY A 540 -2.72 14.18 40.69
N CYS A 541 -2.58 13.04 40.02
CA CYS A 541 -3.46 11.88 40.15
C CYS A 541 -3.10 11.00 41.36
N LEU A 542 -1.80 10.81 41.62
CA LEU A 542 -1.25 9.97 42.68
C LEU A 542 -0.23 10.77 43.54
N PRO A 543 -0.70 11.56 44.52
CA PRO A 543 0.16 12.49 45.29
C PRO A 543 1.19 11.81 46.22
N HIS A 544 1.13 10.48 46.34
CA HIS A 544 2.06 9.67 47.13
C HIS A 544 3.30 9.24 46.33
N LEU A 545 3.35 9.53 45.04
CA LEU A 545 4.54 9.26 44.23
C LEU A 545 5.61 10.35 44.47
N ASN A 546 6.86 9.93 44.53
CA ASN A 546 8.02 10.80 44.43
C ASN A 546 8.65 10.58 43.05
N ILE A 547 8.44 11.54 42.16
CA ILE A 547 8.70 11.41 40.73
C ILE A 547 10.03 12.09 40.39
N GLU A 548 10.95 11.33 39.82
CA GLU A 548 12.20 11.81 39.26
C GLU A 548 12.21 11.57 37.76
N VAL A 549 12.20 12.63 36.97
CA VAL A 549 12.28 12.56 35.51
C VAL A 549 13.74 12.71 35.09
N VAL A 550 14.21 11.87 34.17
CA VAL A 550 15.53 12.02 33.54
C VAL A 550 15.32 12.39 32.08
N GLU A 551 15.79 13.57 31.68
CA GLU A 551 15.65 14.10 30.32
C GLU A 551 17.03 14.38 29.72
N LEU A 552 17.24 13.91 28.49
CA LEU A 552 18.51 14.04 27.79
C LEU A 552 18.69 15.45 27.21
N ASP A 553 17.61 16.05 26.73
CA ASP A 553 17.61 17.32 26.02
C ASP A 553 17.10 18.47 26.89
N PRO A 554 17.97 19.42 27.31
CA PRO A 554 17.55 20.56 28.13
C PRO A 554 16.50 21.45 27.46
N MET A 555 16.45 21.48 26.12
CA MET A 555 15.43 22.24 25.39
C MET A 555 14.02 21.68 25.62
N MET A 556 13.90 20.37 25.89
CA MET A 556 12.61 19.74 26.18
C MET A 556 12.02 20.21 27.51
N GLU A 557 12.86 20.38 28.54
CA GLU A 557 12.45 20.98 29.82
C GLU A 557 11.93 22.41 29.63
N GLU A 558 12.66 23.23 28.86
CA GLU A 558 12.26 24.60 28.55
C GLU A 558 10.92 24.66 27.79
N VAL A 559 10.74 23.80 26.79
CA VAL A 559 9.50 23.72 26.00
C VAL A 559 8.33 23.28 26.86
N ALA A 560 8.51 22.22 27.67
CA ALA A 560 7.48 21.73 28.59
C ALA A 560 7.06 22.81 29.59
N ALA A 561 8.03 23.50 30.21
CA ALA A 561 7.74 24.55 31.20
C ALA A 561 7.04 25.75 30.56
N LYS A 562 7.52 26.22 29.40
CA LYS A 562 7.03 27.45 28.77
C LYS A 562 5.68 27.29 28.07
N TYR A 563 5.44 26.14 27.42
CA TYR A 563 4.27 25.97 26.55
C TYR A 563 3.25 24.96 27.10
N PHE A 564 3.68 24.00 27.90
CA PHE A 564 2.82 22.94 28.43
C PHE A 564 2.49 23.08 29.92
N GLY A 565 2.96 24.16 30.56
CA GLY A 565 2.68 24.42 31.97
C GLY A 565 3.30 23.38 32.91
N PHE A 566 4.41 22.76 32.49
CA PHE A 566 5.19 21.87 33.35
C PHE A 566 5.82 22.66 34.51
N SER A 567 5.79 22.09 35.71
CA SER A 567 6.32 22.74 36.91
C SER A 567 6.92 21.73 37.87
N MET A 568 8.12 22.01 38.37
CA MET A 568 8.79 21.19 39.39
C MET A 568 8.45 21.62 40.81
N ASP A 569 8.55 20.69 41.76
CA ASP A 569 8.41 20.93 43.20
C ASP A 569 9.18 19.89 44.04
N GLU A 570 8.84 19.74 45.31
CA GLU A 570 9.46 18.74 46.19
C GLU A 570 9.13 17.28 45.81
N GLN A 571 8.03 17.05 45.06
CA GLN A 571 7.54 15.73 44.68
C GLN A 571 7.91 15.36 43.24
N LEU A 572 8.10 16.34 42.36
CA LEU A 572 8.45 16.15 40.96
C LEU A 572 9.72 16.94 40.62
N LYS A 573 10.80 16.22 40.30
CA LYS A 573 12.10 16.79 39.93
C LYS A 573 12.55 16.31 38.56
N VAL A 574 13.32 17.12 37.87
CA VAL A 574 13.97 16.78 36.60
C VAL A 574 15.48 16.73 36.80
N HIS A 575 16.11 15.70 36.26
CA HIS A 575 17.55 15.53 36.17
C HIS A 575 17.95 15.54 34.69
N LEU A 576 18.78 16.50 34.29
CA LEU A 576 19.28 16.59 32.92
C LEU A 576 20.44 15.62 32.74
N GLY A 577 20.30 14.64 31.85
CA GLY A 577 21.32 13.66 31.59
C GLY A 577 20.84 12.40 30.85
N ASP A 578 21.77 11.48 30.68
CA ASP A 578 21.53 10.18 30.04
C ASP A 578 20.80 9.24 31.01
N GLY A 579 19.59 8.84 30.64
CA GLY A 579 18.76 7.92 31.41
C GLY A 579 19.42 6.57 31.69
N ILE A 580 20.21 6.04 30.77
CA ILE A 580 20.91 4.76 30.97
C ILE A 580 21.94 4.90 32.08
N LYS A 581 22.78 5.95 32.00
CA LYS A 581 23.80 6.22 33.01
C LYS A 581 23.19 6.50 34.38
N PHE A 582 22.10 7.26 34.43
CA PHE A 582 21.40 7.54 35.67
C PHE A 582 20.93 6.25 36.36
N ILE A 583 20.35 5.32 35.60
CA ILE A 583 19.89 4.03 36.15
C ILE A 583 21.09 3.16 36.58
N GLU A 584 22.18 3.12 35.82
CA GLU A 584 23.40 2.38 36.17
C GLU A 584 24.04 2.90 37.46
N GLU A 585 24.19 4.22 37.60
CA GLU A 585 24.80 4.84 38.78
C GLU A 585 23.97 4.61 40.04
N ASN A 586 22.64 4.71 39.93
CA ASN A 586 21.74 4.51 41.07
C ASN A 586 21.49 3.03 41.40
N ALA A 587 21.69 2.10 40.46
CA ALA A 587 21.59 0.67 40.71
C ALA A 587 22.67 0.12 41.65
N HIS A 588 23.79 0.84 41.82
CA HIS A 588 24.91 0.44 42.67
C HIS A 588 24.86 1.00 44.10
N SER A 589 23.87 1.85 44.41
CA SER A 589 23.66 2.33 45.77
C SER A 589 23.03 1.21 46.62
N GLU A 590 23.76 0.69 47.63
CA GLU A 590 23.21 -0.34 48.51
C GLU A 590 21.99 0.23 49.27
N PRO A 591 20.81 -0.42 49.18
CA PRO A 591 19.66 0.02 49.95
C PRO A 591 19.95 -0.19 51.44
N ASN A 592 19.82 0.87 52.24
CA ASN A 592 19.78 0.73 53.70
C ASN A 592 18.68 -0.29 54.05
N GLY A 593 18.85 -1.15 55.06
CA GLY A 593 17.98 -2.31 55.31
C GLY A 593 16.46 -2.09 55.52
N LYS A 594 15.96 -0.84 55.43
CA LYS A 594 14.52 -0.49 55.29
C LYS A 594 14.09 -0.21 53.85
N ASP A 595 15.00 0.24 52.98
CA ASP A 595 14.76 0.58 51.57
C ASP A 595 14.78 -0.65 50.64
N SER A 596 15.26 -1.81 51.10
CA SER A 596 15.34 -3.02 50.25
C SER A 596 13.98 -3.61 49.89
N ASP A 597 12.94 -3.25 50.65
CA ASP A 597 11.59 -3.79 50.55
C ASP A 597 10.56 -2.81 49.95
N ALA A 598 10.99 -1.58 49.65
CA ALA A 598 10.15 -0.55 49.04
C ALA A 598 9.97 -0.79 47.54
N VAL A 599 8.74 -0.55 47.04
CA VAL A 599 8.42 -0.63 45.62
C VAL A 599 9.03 0.57 44.89
N ARG A 600 9.73 0.29 43.79
CA ARG A 600 10.23 1.30 42.85
C ARG A 600 9.59 1.08 41.49
N ILE A 601 9.22 2.16 40.84
CA ILE A 601 8.64 2.13 39.49
C ILE A 601 9.64 2.81 38.54
N LEU A 602 9.96 2.15 37.44
CA LEU A 602 10.77 2.71 36.36
C LEU A 602 9.93 2.73 35.09
N ILE A 603 9.69 3.93 34.54
CA ILE A 603 8.98 4.14 33.29
C ILE A 603 9.98 4.60 32.24
N VAL A 604 10.06 3.89 31.12
CA VAL A 604 10.88 4.25 29.96
C VAL A 604 9.95 4.70 28.84
N ASP A 605 9.92 6.01 28.59
CA ASP A 605 9.08 6.66 27.59
C ASP A 605 9.94 7.61 26.73
N VAL A 606 10.80 7.00 25.92
CA VAL A 606 11.83 7.71 25.14
C VAL A 606 11.62 7.47 23.65
N ASP A 607 11.51 8.53 22.86
CA ASP A 607 11.47 8.45 21.39
C ASP A 607 12.86 8.09 20.82
N SER A 608 12.89 7.25 19.78
CA SER A 608 14.13 6.93 19.05
C SER A 608 14.34 7.87 17.87
N SER A 609 15.48 8.56 17.85
CA SER A 609 15.91 9.35 16.69
C SER A 609 16.41 8.47 15.52
N ASP A 610 16.75 7.20 15.77
CA ASP A 610 17.18 6.24 14.76
C ASP A 610 16.01 5.38 14.27
N LEU A 611 15.53 5.69 13.06
CA LEU A 611 14.44 4.98 12.39
C LEU A 611 14.89 3.73 11.63
N SER A 612 16.20 3.47 11.54
CA SER A 612 16.76 2.36 10.74
C SER A 612 16.72 1.00 11.45
N SER A 613 16.70 1.02 12.79
CA SER A 613 16.71 -0.19 13.64
C SER A 613 15.39 -0.99 13.63
N GLY A 614 14.31 -0.40 13.09
CA GLY A 614 12.95 -0.97 13.15
C GLY A 614 12.26 -0.82 14.52
N LEU A 615 12.95 -0.27 15.53
CA LEU A 615 12.42 0.07 16.84
C LEU A 615 12.30 1.60 16.95
N SER A 616 11.07 2.10 17.10
CA SER A 616 10.79 3.55 17.15
C SER A 616 10.68 4.07 18.59
N CYS A 617 10.24 3.24 19.52
CA CYS A 617 10.23 3.55 20.95
C CYS A 617 10.41 2.23 21.74
N PRO A 618 11.37 2.12 22.68
CA PRO A 618 12.45 3.07 22.98
C PRO A 618 13.63 2.92 22.00
N PRO A 619 14.70 3.75 22.09
CA PRO A 619 15.95 3.46 21.39
C PRO A 619 16.54 2.09 21.80
N ALA A 620 17.26 1.43 20.89
CA ALA A 620 17.67 0.02 21.05
C ALA A 620 18.50 -0.27 22.31
N ASN A 621 19.29 0.69 22.78
CA ASN A 621 20.09 0.59 24.00
C ASN A 621 19.25 0.43 25.29
N PHE A 622 17.99 0.87 25.31
CA PHE A 622 17.06 0.65 26.43
C PHE A 622 16.47 -0.77 26.48
N VAL A 623 16.76 -1.61 25.49
CA VAL A 623 16.29 -3.02 25.42
C VAL A 623 17.46 -3.98 25.19
N GLU A 624 18.68 -3.52 25.44
CA GLU A 624 19.88 -4.37 25.48
C GLU A 624 20.08 -4.99 26.87
N ASP A 625 20.68 -6.17 26.90
CA ASP A 625 20.88 -6.96 28.11
C ASP A 625 21.59 -6.17 29.22
N ALA A 626 22.55 -5.31 28.87
CA ALA A 626 23.28 -4.48 29.83
C ALA A 626 22.33 -3.54 30.60
N PHE A 627 21.49 -2.79 29.88
CA PHE A 627 20.51 -1.89 30.49
C PHE A 627 19.45 -2.68 31.27
N LEU A 628 18.89 -3.75 30.69
CA LEU A 628 17.85 -4.54 31.35
C LEU A 628 18.33 -5.13 32.68
N MET A 629 19.60 -5.56 32.75
CA MET A 629 20.22 -6.04 33.99
C MET A 629 20.41 -4.91 35.02
N SER A 630 20.78 -3.72 34.59
CA SER A 630 20.88 -2.53 35.46
C SER A 630 19.49 -2.11 35.97
N ALA A 631 18.48 -2.07 35.11
CA ALA A 631 17.09 -1.81 35.48
C ALA A 631 16.55 -2.82 36.49
N LYS A 632 16.84 -4.13 36.31
CA LYS A 632 16.47 -5.17 37.27
C LYS A 632 17.09 -4.94 38.66
N ARG A 633 18.34 -4.50 38.72
CA ARG A 633 19.03 -4.17 39.99
C ARG A 633 18.44 -2.92 40.65
N PHE A 634 18.13 -1.90 39.84
CA PHE A 634 17.52 -0.65 40.29
C PHE A 634 16.15 -0.85 40.95
N LEU A 635 15.29 -1.73 40.40
CA LEU A 635 13.88 -1.84 40.77
C LEU A 635 13.58 -2.45 42.15
N SER A 636 14.52 -3.11 42.82
CA SER A 636 14.27 -3.98 43.99
C SER A 636 13.38 -5.19 43.66
N ALA A 637 13.19 -6.13 44.60
CA ALA A 637 12.44 -7.36 44.34
C ALA A 637 10.95 -7.12 44.02
N GLY A 638 10.36 -6.02 44.50
CA GLY A 638 8.95 -5.69 44.33
C GLY A 638 8.66 -4.61 43.30
N GLY A 639 9.66 -4.19 42.51
CA GLY A 639 9.52 -3.09 41.56
C GLY A 639 8.83 -3.47 40.25
N LEU A 640 8.49 -2.42 39.50
CA LEU A 640 7.81 -2.51 38.20
C LEU A 640 8.55 -1.69 37.15
N LEU A 641 9.00 -2.34 36.09
CA LEU A 641 9.47 -1.72 34.85
C LEU A 641 8.29 -1.55 33.91
N ILE A 642 8.14 -0.36 33.33
CA ILE A 642 7.14 -0.03 32.32
C ILE A 642 7.88 0.53 31.10
N ILE A 643 7.65 -0.06 29.93
CA ILE A 643 8.28 0.38 28.67
C ILE A 643 7.18 0.68 27.65
N ASN A 644 7.18 1.89 27.11
CA ASN A 644 6.42 2.20 25.91
C ASN A 644 7.12 1.56 24.69
N LEU A 645 6.47 0.62 24.00
CA LEU A 645 7.02 -0.09 22.86
C LEU A 645 6.30 0.28 21.56
N VAL A 646 7.07 0.75 20.58
CA VAL A 646 6.64 0.91 19.18
C VAL A 646 7.67 0.24 18.27
N ALA A 647 7.29 -0.88 17.67
CA ALA A 647 8.13 -1.63 16.74
C ALA A 647 7.48 -1.74 15.35
N ARG A 648 8.26 -1.50 14.30
CA ARG A 648 7.80 -1.53 12.89
C ARG A 648 7.75 -2.94 12.30
N SER A 649 8.29 -3.92 13.00
CA SER A 649 8.38 -5.31 12.56
C SER A 649 8.11 -6.25 13.73
N SER A 650 7.29 -7.26 13.50
CA SER A 650 7.02 -8.33 14.47
C SER A 650 8.30 -9.02 14.93
N ALA A 651 9.31 -9.17 14.06
CA ALA A 651 10.58 -9.78 14.42
C ALA A 651 11.37 -8.96 15.47
N VAL A 652 11.32 -7.62 15.37
CA VAL A 652 11.97 -6.72 16.32
C VAL A 652 11.21 -6.74 17.65
N LYS A 653 9.88 -6.74 17.62
CA LYS A 653 9.03 -6.90 18.81
C LYS A 653 9.34 -8.20 19.55
N GLU A 654 9.34 -9.33 18.85
CA GLU A 654 9.67 -10.64 19.45
C GLU A 654 11.09 -10.69 20.02
N MET A 655 12.06 -10.05 19.38
CA MET A 655 13.42 -9.92 19.93
C MET A 655 13.43 -9.18 21.26
N VAL A 656 12.73 -8.04 21.36
CA VAL A 656 12.65 -7.25 22.62
C VAL A 656 11.97 -8.06 23.71
N ILE A 657 10.85 -8.70 23.41
CA ILE A 657 10.13 -9.58 24.34
C ILE A 657 11.04 -10.71 24.82
N SER A 658 11.79 -11.36 23.91
CA SER A 658 12.71 -12.44 24.27
C SER A 658 13.82 -11.99 25.21
N ARG A 659 14.37 -10.78 25.05
CA ARG A 659 15.39 -10.23 25.95
C ARG A 659 14.81 -9.91 27.33
N LEU A 660 13.63 -9.29 27.37
CA LEU A 660 12.93 -9.02 28.63
C LEU A 660 12.62 -10.33 29.39
N LYS A 661 12.16 -11.37 28.69
CA LYS A 661 11.93 -12.70 29.28
C LYS A 661 13.20 -13.33 29.86
N ALA A 662 14.36 -13.10 29.25
CA ALA A 662 15.63 -13.62 29.75
C ALA A 662 16.06 -12.97 31.07
N VAL A 663 15.64 -11.72 31.32
CA VAL A 663 16.04 -10.94 32.50
C VAL A 663 14.97 -10.94 33.60
N PHE A 664 13.69 -10.81 33.26
CA PHE A 664 12.58 -10.64 34.21
C PHE A 664 11.72 -11.90 34.34
N GLU A 665 11.35 -12.23 35.57
CA GLU A 665 10.55 -13.43 35.89
C GLU A 665 9.08 -13.26 35.54
N ASN A 666 8.57 -12.05 35.38
CA ASN A 666 7.17 -11.79 35.07
C ASN A 666 7.11 -10.68 34.03
N LEU A 667 6.42 -10.95 32.91
CA LEU A 667 6.30 -10.04 31.77
C LEU A 667 4.84 -10.02 31.29
N TYR A 668 4.31 -8.82 31.11
CA TYR A 668 2.96 -8.56 30.64
C TYR A 668 2.98 -7.49 29.55
N SER A 669 1.95 -7.45 28.72
CA SER A 669 1.71 -6.36 27.79
C SER A 669 0.27 -5.88 27.83
N LEU A 670 0.08 -4.60 27.56
CA LEU A 670 -1.23 -3.98 27.37
C LEU A 670 -1.19 -3.17 26.07
N GLN A 671 -2.08 -3.52 25.15
CA GLN A 671 -2.30 -2.80 23.91
C GLN A 671 -3.79 -2.48 23.80
N LEU A 672 -4.13 -1.23 23.52
CA LEU A 672 -5.51 -0.81 23.28
C LEU A 672 -5.79 -0.87 21.77
N GLU A 673 -7.01 -1.22 21.35
CA GLU A 673 -7.36 -1.53 19.95
C GLU A 673 -7.08 -0.36 18.99
N GLU A 674 -7.11 0.88 19.48
CA GLU A 674 -6.91 2.10 18.70
C GLU A 674 -5.45 2.61 18.70
N ASP A 675 -4.54 1.96 19.42
CA ASP A 675 -3.16 2.43 19.60
C ASP A 675 -2.11 1.49 18.98
N VAL A 676 -1.14 2.10 18.30
CA VAL A 676 0.03 1.38 17.75
C VAL A 676 1.01 1.02 18.87
N ASN A 677 0.98 1.78 19.96
CA ASN A 677 1.83 1.59 21.12
C ASN A 677 1.38 0.38 21.94
N GLU A 678 2.33 -0.48 22.29
CA GLU A 678 2.14 -1.55 23.26
C GLU A 678 2.95 -1.21 24.51
N VAL A 679 2.31 -1.23 25.69
CA VAL A 679 3.01 -0.97 26.94
C VAL A 679 3.41 -2.31 27.56
N LEU A 680 4.72 -2.50 27.75
CA LEU A 680 5.28 -3.70 28.38
C LEU A 680 5.51 -3.46 29.87
N PHE A 681 5.14 -4.45 30.69
CA PHE A 681 5.33 -4.44 32.14
C PHE A 681 6.21 -5.61 32.55
N ALA A 682 7.34 -5.34 33.19
CA ALA A 682 8.25 -6.38 33.67
C ALA A 682 8.54 -6.21 35.16
N SER A 683 8.59 -7.32 35.89
CA SER A 683 8.91 -7.31 37.32
C SER A 683 9.95 -8.36 37.70
N PRO A 684 10.93 -8.04 38.58
CA PRO A 684 11.98 -8.97 38.96
C PRO A 684 11.49 -10.21 39.72
N SER A 685 10.35 -10.13 40.42
CA SER A 685 9.77 -11.24 41.18
C SER A 685 8.25 -11.14 41.24
N LYS A 686 7.57 -12.14 41.83
CA LYS A 686 6.12 -12.08 42.08
C LYS A 686 5.72 -11.25 43.30
N ARG A 687 6.69 -10.68 44.02
CA ARG A 687 6.44 -9.92 45.25
C ARG A 687 5.59 -8.68 44.89
N TYR A 688 4.42 -8.57 45.53
CA TYR A 688 3.40 -7.53 45.30
C TYR A 688 2.64 -7.58 43.96
N LEU A 689 2.91 -8.54 43.08
CA LEU A 689 2.17 -8.67 41.82
C LEU A 689 0.76 -9.23 42.04
N GLU A 690 -0.27 -8.42 41.77
CA GLU A 690 -1.69 -8.81 41.91
C GLU A 690 -2.27 -9.43 40.63
N ILE A 691 -1.67 -10.52 40.17
CA ILE A 691 -2.04 -11.16 38.88
C ILE A 691 -3.22 -12.13 38.99
N ASP A 692 -3.42 -12.73 40.17
CA ASP A 692 -4.51 -13.69 40.39
C ASP A 692 -5.85 -12.98 40.70
N HIS A 693 -5.81 -11.67 40.98
CA HIS A 693 -6.94 -10.84 41.39
C HIS A 693 -6.94 -9.47 40.68
N LEU A 694 -6.74 -9.48 39.35
CA LEU A 694 -6.62 -8.25 38.56
C LEU A 694 -7.81 -7.30 38.68
N ASP A 695 -9.05 -7.82 38.74
CA ASP A 695 -10.26 -6.98 38.91
C ASP A 695 -10.25 -6.22 40.25
N GLU A 696 -9.83 -6.88 41.33
CA GLU A 696 -9.69 -6.26 42.65
C GLU A 696 -8.56 -5.22 42.67
N ALA A 697 -7.45 -5.54 41.99
CA ALA A 697 -6.30 -4.66 41.86
C ALA A 697 -6.63 -3.40 41.05
N ALA A 698 -7.35 -3.55 39.93
CA ALA A 698 -7.85 -2.45 39.11
C ALA A 698 -8.82 -1.56 39.90
N THR A 699 -9.75 -2.16 40.64
CA THR A 699 -10.68 -1.43 41.52
C THR A 699 -9.92 -0.64 42.59
N LYS A 700 -8.89 -1.26 43.18
CA LYS A 700 -8.03 -0.63 44.20
C LYS A 700 -7.26 0.55 43.63
N LEU A 701 -6.65 0.41 42.45
CA LEU A 701 -5.97 1.52 41.79
C LEU A 701 -6.95 2.65 41.47
N LYS A 702 -8.09 2.33 40.85
CA LYS A 702 -9.13 3.31 40.51
C LYS A 702 -9.60 4.13 41.72
N ALA A 703 -9.71 3.50 42.89
CA ALA A 703 -10.06 4.20 44.13
C ALA A 703 -8.97 5.18 44.62
N MET A 704 -7.72 5.01 44.20
CA MET A 704 -6.60 5.91 44.53
C MET A 704 -6.46 7.08 43.55
N LEU A 705 -6.96 6.95 42.32
CA LEU A 705 -6.82 7.98 41.27
C LEU A 705 -7.71 9.18 41.56
N LYS A 706 -7.13 10.39 41.51
CA LYS A 706 -7.90 11.65 41.61
C LYS A 706 -8.51 12.10 40.29
N PHE A 707 -8.01 11.58 39.17
CA PHE A 707 -8.48 11.89 37.82
C PHE A 707 -9.09 10.65 37.18
N PRO A 708 -10.10 10.81 36.30
CA PRO A 708 -10.75 9.68 35.66
C PRO A 708 -9.79 8.97 34.69
N VAL A 709 -9.68 7.64 34.83
CA VAL A 709 -8.99 6.72 33.92
C VAL A 709 -9.80 5.42 33.88
N ASP A 710 -9.99 4.83 32.71
CA ASP A 710 -10.82 3.64 32.49
C ASP A 710 -10.12 2.31 32.85
N VAL A 711 -9.51 2.28 34.04
CA VAL A 711 -8.65 1.18 34.53
C VAL A 711 -9.30 -0.21 34.42
N GLU A 712 -10.54 -0.36 34.86
CA GLU A 712 -11.23 -1.65 34.88
C GLU A 712 -11.54 -2.20 33.48
N SER A 713 -11.74 -1.31 32.50
CA SER A 713 -11.99 -1.72 31.11
C SER A 713 -10.69 -2.13 30.46
N ASP A 714 -9.68 -1.27 30.54
CA ASP A 714 -8.40 -1.45 29.85
C ASP A 714 -7.63 -2.65 30.39
N MET A 715 -7.67 -2.89 31.70
CA MET A 715 -6.96 -4.01 32.33
C MET A 715 -7.44 -5.39 31.85
N LYS A 716 -8.62 -5.50 31.24
CA LYS A 716 -9.09 -6.75 30.61
C LYS A 716 -8.25 -7.15 29.40
N ASN A 717 -7.59 -6.18 28.76
CA ASN A 717 -6.71 -6.40 27.62
C ASN A 717 -5.27 -6.75 28.03
N LEU A 718 -4.98 -6.85 29.33
CA LEU A 718 -3.66 -7.23 29.81
C LEU A 718 -3.34 -8.68 29.44
N GLN A 719 -2.24 -8.89 28.72
CA GLN A 719 -1.75 -10.20 28.33
C GLN A 719 -0.50 -10.57 29.11
N ARG A 720 -0.44 -11.80 29.60
CA ARG A 720 0.79 -12.36 30.15
C ARG A 720 1.62 -12.91 29.01
N LEU A 721 2.86 -12.44 28.89
CA LEU A 721 3.72 -12.79 27.77
C LEU A 721 4.59 -14.02 28.03
N GLN A 722 4.58 -14.64 29.22
CA GLN A 722 5.50 -15.73 29.57
C GLN A 722 5.37 -16.98 28.70
#